data_AF-A0AAQ3TAD3-F1
#
_entry.id   AF-A0AAQ3TAD3-F1
#
_cell.length_a   1.000
_cell.length_b   1.000
_cell.length_c   1.000
_cell.angle_alpha   90.00
_cell.angle_beta   90.00
_cell.angle_gamma   90.00
#
_symmetry.space_group_name_H-M   'P 1'
#
loop_
_entity.id
_entity.type
_entity.pdbx_description
1 polymer ?
#
loop_
_entity_poly.entity_id
_entity_poly.type
_entity_poly.pdbx_seq_one_letter_code
_entity_poly.pdbx_strand_id
1 'polypeptide(L)'
;MKALGAHGADLLRGSHLFRAAVLACAVALAFLVGYHWPDASPRLVFFSSASTSSAPESSPRFPAVALSPNANVSFDPSLIPITTAITCFCYSQCLAPALATTTHASAAASTPPPPPPARLGIVGEDGAMRDDFDVGSDGANDTDLATDEAVPQEPSDAGATGGPRVRIGRFPVCPESMREYIPCLDNEEEIKRLPSAERGERFERHCPAKGSGLSCLVPAPKGYKTPIPWPRSRDEVWFSNVPHTRLVDDKGGQNWITKVKDKFRFPGGGTQFIHGADQYLDQISKMVPDVAFGSHTRVVLDVGCGVASFGAYLLSRDVLTLSIAPKDVHENQIQFALERGVPAMVAAFATHRLLYPSQAFDIIHCSRCRINWTRDDGILLLEVNRLLRAGGYFAWAAQPVYKHEEAQQEAWKEMEDLTARLCWELVKKEGYIAMWKKPLNNSCYMNRGPAVNPPLCDADDNPDDVWYVSLKACISRLPENGEAPAPIQWPARLMQPPKRLQGVHMDANSSKNELFKAETKFWDDIIEGFIRIFKWRKFKLRNVMDMRAGFGGFAAALINRKLDCWVMNVVPVSEPNTLPVIYDRGLLGVAHDWCEPFDTYPRTYDLLHAFGLFSKERKRCNVSSILLEMDRILRPGGKAYIGDRKEVIQEIKEITDALGWRGTIRDTAEGPYASRKVLMCDKPMVWFSNVPHTRLVDDKGGQNWITKVKDKFRFPGGGTQFIHGADQYLDQISKMVPDVAFGSHTRVVLDVGCGVASFGAYLLSRDVLTLSIAPKDVHENQIQFALERGVPAMVAAFATHRLLYPSQAFDIIHCSRCRINWTRDDGILLLEVNRLLRAGGYFAWAAQPVYKHEEAQQEAWKEMEDLTAQLCWELVKKEGYIAMWKKPLNNSCYMNRGPAVNPPLCDADDNPDDVWYVSLKACISRLPENGEAPAPIQWPARLMQPPKRLQGVHMDANSSKNELFKAETKFWDDIIEGFIRIFKWRKFKLRNVMDMRAGFGGFAAALINRKLDCWVMNVVPVSEPNTLPVIYDRGLLGVAHDWCEPFDTYPRTYDLLHAFGLFSKERKRCNVSSILLEMDRILRPGGKAYIGDRKEVIQEIKEITDAMGWRGTIRDTAEGPYASRKVLMCDKPMSPPLAARNILPRAVQAQGRRSRHGVI
;
A
#
# COMPACT_ATOMS: atom_id res chain seq x y z
N MET A 1 46.61 13.70 -29.98
CA MET A 1 47.71 13.46 -30.95
C MET A 1 47.23 12.43 -31.98
N LYS A 2 48.06 12.05 -32.96
CA LYS A 2 47.62 11.40 -34.22
C LYS A 2 47.29 9.90 -34.10
N ALA A 3 46.58 9.41 -35.12
CA ALA A 3 46.01 8.08 -35.26
C ALA A 3 47.00 7.01 -35.77
N LEU A 4 46.58 5.75 -35.59
CA LEU A 4 46.82 4.54 -36.41
C LEU A 4 45.66 3.57 -36.06
N GLY A 5 45.21 2.62 -36.87
CA GLY A 5 45.60 2.22 -38.22
C GLY A 5 45.05 0.80 -38.45
N ALA A 6 44.32 0.54 -39.54
CA ALA A 6 43.63 -0.73 -39.73
C ALA A 6 44.52 -1.81 -40.36
N HIS A 7 44.30 -3.08 -39.99
CA HIS A 7 44.18 -4.29 -40.82
C HIS A 7 44.56 -5.56 -40.02
N GLY A 8 43.85 -6.66 -40.27
CA GLY A 8 44.03 -7.91 -39.51
C GLY A 8 43.17 -9.07 -40.02
N ALA A 9 42.84 -9.07 -41.31
CA ALA A 9 41.93 -10.04 -41.93
C ALA A 9 42.62 -10.80 -43.08
N ASP A 10 43.74 -11.47 -42.79
CA ASP A 10 44.28 -12.50 -43.68
C ASP A 10 45.19 -13.49 -42.92
N LEU A 11 44.60 -14.59 -42.42
CA LEU A 11 45.34 -15.69 -41.78
C LEU A 11 44.74 -17.06 -42.12
N LEU A 12 44.11 -17.16 -43.30
CA LEU A 12 43.53 -18.39 -43.86
C LEU A 12 44.02 -18.69 -45.29
N ARG A 13 45.31 -18.45 -45.55
CA ARG A 13 46.06 -18.98 -46.71
C ARG A 13 47.37 -19.61 -46.24
N GLY A 14 47.41 -20.95 -46.26
CA GLY A 14 48.52 -21.77 -45.79
C GLY A 14 48.23 -23.24 -46.08
N SER A 15 49.26 -24.06 -46.29
CA SER A 15 49.12 -25.43 -46.80
C SER A 15 48.36 -26.35 -45.85
N HIS A 16 47.75 -27.40 -46.40
CA HIS A 16 46.95 -28.37 -45.62
C HIS A 16 47.75 -29.04 -44.50
N LEU A 17 49.06 -29.27 -44.69
CA LEU A 17 49.94 -29.82 -43.65
C LEU A 17 50.17 -28.83 -42.49
N PHE A 18 50.37 -27.54 -42.77
CA PHE A 18 50.50 -26.54 -41.69
C PHE A 18 49.18 -26.40 -40.92
N ARG A 19 48.03 -26.42 -41.62
CA ARG A 19 46.71 -26.44 -40.98
C ARG A 19 46.50 -27.70 -40.13
N ALA A 20 46.87 -28.87 -40.63
CA ALA A 20 46.77 -30.13 -39.90
C ALA A 20 47.67 -30.13 -38.65
N ALA A 21 48.89 -29.60 -38.74
CA ALA A 21 49.79 -29.46 -37.59
C ALA A 21 49.23 -28.50 -36.53
N VAL A 22 48.77 -27.30 -36.93
CA VAL A 22 48.13 -26.34 -36.01
C VAL A 22 46.86 -26.93 -35.38
N LEU A 23 46.05 -27.66 -36.16
CA LEU A 23 44.85 -28.33 -35.64
C LEU A 23 45.21 -29.47 -34.67
N ALA A 24 46.23 -30.27 -34.97
CA ALA A 24 46.70 -31.35 -34.09
C ALA A 24 47.28 -30.79 -32.78
N CYS A 25 48.06 -29.72 -32.82
CA CYS A 25 48.55 -29.04 -31.62
C CYS A 25 47.39 -28.42 -30.81
N ALA A 26 46.40 -27.81 -31.46
CA ALA A 26 45.22 -27.27 -30.79
C ALA A 26 44.36 -28.39 -30.15
N VAL A 27 44.19 -29.54 -30.81
CA VAL A 27 43.50 -30.72 -30.26
C VAL A 27 44.28 -31.33 -29.09
N ALA A 28 45.60 -31.42 -29.17
CA ALA A 28 46.43 -31.91 -28.07
C ALA A 28 46.37 -30.97 -26.84
N LEU A 29 46.41 -29.65 -27.05
CA LEU A 29 46.21 -28.66 -26.00
C LEU A 29 44.80 -28.73 -25.40
N ALA A 30 43.77 -28.91 -26.23
CA ALA A 30 42.39 -29.09 -25.76
C ALA A 30 42.23 -30.38 -24.92
N PHE A 31 42.89 -31.48 -25.30
CA PHE A 31 42.91 -32.72 -24.52
C PHE A 31 43.64 -32.55 -23.18
N LEU A 32 44.79 -31.87 -23.16
CA LEU A 32 45.55 -31.61 -21.93
C LEU A 32 44.78 -30.70 -20.95
N VAL A 33 44.05 -29.70 -21.46
CA VAL A 33 43.16 -28.86 -20.63
C VAL A 33 41.92 -29.65 -20.19
N GLY A 34 41.38 -30.53 -21.04
CA GLY A 34 40.23 -31.38 -20.72
C GLY A 34 40.50 -32.42 -19.63
N TYR A 35 41.74 -32.88 -19.46
CA TYR A 35 42.08 -33.90 -18.46
C TYR A 35 42.00 -33.43 -16.99
N HIS A 36 41.75 -32.14 -16.76
CA HIS A 36 41.68 -31.55 -15.42
C HIS A 36 40.29 -31.00 -15.01
N TRP A 37 39.21 -31.36 -15.72
CA TRP A 37 37.84 -31.02 -15.26
C TRP A 37 36.73 -31.97 -15.78
N PRO A 38 36.22 -32.89 -14.94
CA PRO A 38 34.89 -33.51 -15.12
C PRO A 38 33.82 -32.49 -14.69
N ASP A 39 32.88 -32.10 -15.56
CA ASP A 39 31.64 -32.80 -15.94
C ASP A 39 30.43 -32.43 -15.04
N ALA A 40 29.23 -32.11 -15.55
CA ALA A 40 28.78 -32.08 -16.96
C ALA A 40 27.71 -31.01 -17.23
N SER A 41 27.42 -30.77 -18.51
CA SER A 41 26.40 -29.86 -19.06
C SER A 41 26.27 -30.12 -20.59
N PRO A 42 25.27 -29.58 -21.32
CA PRO A 42 23.83 -29.45 -21.04
C PRO A 42 22.95 -29.76 -22.31
N ARG A 43 21.64 -29.37 -22.33
CA ARG A 43 20.81 -29.03 -23.55
C ARG A 43 20.36 -30.22 -24.47
N LEU A 44 19.39 -30.13 -25.42
CA LEU A 44 18.38 -29.14 -25.89
C LEU A 44 17.18 -29.83 -26.65
N VAL A 45 15.92 -29.41 -26.39
CA VAL A 45 14.78 -29.03 -27.30
C VAL A 45 14.59 -29.63 -28.73
N PHE A 46 13.32 -29.85 -29.20
CA PHE A 46 12.73 -29.25 -30.44
C PHE A 46 11.23 -29.57 -30.82
N PHE A 47 10.55 -28.55 -31.41
CA PHE A 47 9.46 -28.56 -32.44
C PHE A 47 8.06 -29.23 -32.21
N SER A 48 6.93 -28.87 -32.90
CA SER A 48 6.48 -27.64 -33.63
C SER A 48 4.96 -27.66 -34.03
N SER A 49 4.45 -26.57 -34.65
CA SER A 49 3.18 -26.41 -35.44
C SER A 49 1.81 -26.48 -34.71
N ALA A 50 0.70 -25.80 -35.08
CA ALA A 50 0.35 -24.76 -36.09
C ALA A 50 -0.65 -23.72 -35.44
N SER A 51 -1.59 -22.94 -36.01
CA SER A 51 -2.12 -22.49 -37.34
C SER A 51 -3.00 -21.23 -37.08
N THR A 52 -2.93 -20.08 -37.79
CA THR A 52 -3.62 -19.65 -39.05
C THR A 52 -5.13 -19.97 -39.16
N SER A 53 -6.07 -19.09 -39.57
CA SER A 53 -6.10 -17.63 -39.93
C SER A 53 -7.58 -17.10 -39.77
N SER A 54 -8.20 -16.03 -40.32
CA SER A 54 -8.05 -15.06 -41.45
C SER A 54 -8.82 -13.72 -41.18
N ALA A 55 -9.05 -12.85 -42.18
CA ALA A 55 -9.86 -11.60 -42.20
C ALA A 55 -10.42 -11.36 -43.66
N PRO A 56 -10.84 -10.17 -44.22
CA PRO A 56 -11.00 -8.76 -43.72
C PRO A 56 -12.22 -7.93 -44.29
N GLU A 57 -12.17 -6.58 -44.15
CA GLU A 57 -12.79 -5.49 -44.99
C GLU A 57 -14.32 -5.18 -44.97
N SER A 58 -14.86 -3.94 -45.20
CA SER A 58 -14.27 -2.56 -45.39
C SER A 58 -15.27 -1.37 -45.17
N SER A 59 -14.82 -0.25 -44.55
CA SER A 59 -15.12 1.21 -44.80
C SER A 59 -16.59 1.79 -44.84
N PRO A 60 -16.82 3.13 -44.94
CA PRO A 60 -16.56 4.18 -43.93
C PRO A 60 -17.71 5.24 -43.72
N ARG A 61 -17.73 6.06 -42.63
CA ARG A 61 -18.32 7.45 -42.55
C ARG A 61 -18.13 8.18 -41.18
N PHE A 62 -18.58 9.45 -41.13
CA PHE A 62 -18.33 10.50 -40.11
C PHE A 62 -19.17 10.42 -38.80
N PRO A 63 -18.81 11.16 -37.73
CA PRO A 63 -19.42 11.00 -36.39
C PRO A 63 -20.68 11.85 -36.14
N ALA A 64 -21.48 11.44 -35.15
CA ALA A 64 -22.66 12.15 -34.64
C ALA A 64 -22.69 12.17 -33.10
N VAL A 65 -23.37 13.17 -32.52
CA VAL A 65 -23.55 13.34 -31.07
C VAL A 65 -24.78 12.56 -30.57
N ALA A 66 -24.72 12.01 -29.35
CA ALA A 66 -25.84 11.31 -28.71
C ALA A 66 -26.22 11.96 -27.37
N LEU A 67 -27.53 12.10 -27.12
CA LEU A 67 -28.11 12.75 -25.95
C LEU A 67 -28.31 11.78 -24.78
N SER A 68 -28.47 12.32 -23.56
CA SER A 68 -28.67 11.55 -22.33
C SER A 68 -30.12 11.04 -22.17
N PRO A 69 -30.37 9.72 -22.10
CA PRO A 69 -31.72 9.16 -21.96
C PRO A 69 -32.14 9.12 -20.47
N ASN A 70 -32.39 10.29 -19.87
CA ASN A 70 -33.07 10.43 -18.56
C ASN A 70 -33.62 11.85 -18.30
N ALA A 71 -33.77 12.67 -19.33
CA ALA A 71 -33.99 14.12 -19.19
C ALA A 71 -35.41 14.56 -18.74
N ASN A 72 -36.34 13.63 -18.43
CA ASN A 72 -37.75 14.00 -18.31
C ASN A 72 -38.60 13.07 -17.40
N VAL A 73 -38.19 12.84 -16.15
CA VAL A 73 -39.05 12.21 -15.11
C VAL A 73 -38.90 12.94 -13.77
N SER A 74 -40.00 13.54 -13.30
CA SER A 74 -40.15 14.12 -11.96
C SER A 74 -40.83 13.13 -11.00
N PHE A 75 -40.57 13.25 -9.70
CA PHE A 75 -41.14 12.37 -8.67
C PHE A 75 -42.08 13.17 -7.74
N ASP A 76 -43.29 12.64 -7.51
CA ASP A 76 -44.34 13.27 -6.70
C ASP A 76 -44.38 12.66 -5.28
N PRO A 77 -44.41 13.46 -4.19
CA PRO A 77 -44.41 12.93 -2.81
C PRO A 77 -45.71 12.26 -2.32
N SER A 78 -46.80 12.22 -3.11
CA SER A 78 -48.16 11.92 -2.61
C SER A 78 -48.54 10.44 -2.41
N LEU A 79 -47.68 9.47 -2.75
CA LEU A 79 -48.05 8.04 -2.80
C LEU A 79 -47.70 7.24 -1.51
N ILE A 80 -48.37 7.57 -0.40
CA ILE A 80 -48.40 6.84 0.88
C ILE A 80 -49.89 6.79 1.32
N PRO A 81 -50.55 5.62 1.53
CA PRO A 81 -50.59 5.03 2.88
C PRO A 81 -50.87 3.51 3.08
N ILE A 82 -50.30 3.00 4.18
CA ILE A 82 -50.86 2.13 5.26
C ILE A 82 -52.28 1.50 5.09
N THR A 83 -52.45 0.18 5.31
CA THR A 83 -53.31 -0.50 6.35
C THR A 83 -53.41 -2.05 6.18
N THR A 84 -54.25 -2.74 6.96
CA THR A 84 -54.02 -4.14 7.45
C THR A 84 -55.14 -5.18 7.20
N ALA A 85 -54.72 -6.38 6.75
CA ALA A 85 -55.12 -7.75 7.20
C ALA A 85 -56.50 -8.41 6.90
N ILE A 86 -56.50 -9.76 7.04
CA ILE A 86 -57.61 -10.73 7.32
C ILE A 86 -58.36 -11.50 6.16
N THR A 87 -57.93 -12.78 5.96
CA THR A 87 -58.61 -14.09 5.72
C THR A 87 -59.60 -14.47 4.57
N CYS A 88 -59.34 -15.68 3.99
CA CYS A 88 -60.25 -16.79 3.55
C CYS A 88 -61.29 -16.59 2.39
N PHE A 89 -61.53 -17.56 1.48
CA PHE A 89 -62.23 -18.85 1.72
C PHE A 89 -62.13 -19.90 0.56
N CYS A 90 -61.88 -21.19 0.89
CA CYS A 90 -62.40 -22.50 0.37
C CYS A 90 -62.49 -22.83 -1.17
N TYR A 91 -62.76 -24.06 -1.66
CA TYR A 91 -63.53 -25.23 -1.13
C TYR A 91 -63.13 -26.62 -1.69
N SER A 92 -63.61 -27.70 -1.03
CA SER A 92 -63.72 -29.12 -1.48
C SER A 92 -62.45 -30.01 -1.47
N GLN A 93 -62.49 -31.33 -1.21
CA GLN A 93 -63.62 -32.25 -0.91
C GLN A 93 -63.20 -33.41 0.05
N CYS A 94 -64.14 -34.26 0.49
CA CYS A 94 -63.98 -35.21 1.62
C CYS A 94 -63.93 -36.70 1.23
N LEU A 95 -63.36 -37.55 2.12
CA LEU A 95 -63.92 -38.87 2.54
C LEU A 95 -63.18 -39.45 3.78
N ALA A 96 -63.75 -40.47 4.43
CA ALA A 96 -63.38 -41.04 5.76
C ALA A 96 -63.63 -42.59 5.75
N PRO A 97 -63.79 -43.38 6.86
CA PRO A 97 -63.71 -43.13 8.32
C PRO A 97 -63.07 -44.28 9.19
N ALA A 98 -63.33 -44.26 10.51
CA ALA A 98 -63.39 -45.40 11.46
C ALA A 98 -62.07 -45.95 12.09
N LEU A 99 -62.02 -46.47 13.34
CA LEU A 99 -63.04 -46.71 14.40
C LEU A 99 -62.43 -46.76 15.84
N ALA A 100 -63.23 -46.45 16.89
CA ALA A 100 -63.32 -47.10 18.24
C ALA A 100 -62.10 -47.20 19.22
N THR A 101 -62.23 -47.24 20.57
CA THR A 101 -63.30 -46.93 21.57
C THR A 101 -62.79 -46.98 23.05
N THR A 102 -63.42 -46.21 23.98
CA THR A 102 -63.73 -46.55 25.42
C THR A 102 -62.58 -46.77 26.46
N THR A 103 -62.66 -46.50 27.80
CA THR A 103 -63.69 -45.94 28.72
C THR A 103 -63.16 -45.51 30.13
N HIS A 104 -63.92 -44.61 30.79
CA HIS A 104 -64.19 -44.44 32.25
C HIS A 104 -63.11 -44.30 33.37
N ALA A 105 -63.12 -43.10 33.98
CA ALA A 105 -63.45 -42.80 35.41
C ALA A 105 -62.45 -42.92 36.60
N SER A 106 -62.36 -41.78 37.33
CA SER A 106 -62.27 -41.60 38.81
C SER A 106 -60.95 -41.78 39.60
N ALA A 107 -60.23 -40.67 39.74
CA ALA A 107 -59.72 -40.07 41.00
C ALA A 107 -59.00 -40.89 42.10
N ALA A 108 -57.71 -40.59 42.29
CA ALA A 108 -57.03 -40.46 43.60
C ALA A 108 -55.82 -39.51 43.44
N ALA A 109 -55.28 -38.94 44.53
CA ALA A 109 -54.17 -37.98 44.48
C ALA A 109 -52.92 -38.46 45.22
N SER A 110 -51.73 -38.27 44.62
CA SER A 110 -50.43 -38.42 45.28
C SER A 110 -49.31 -37.69 44.49
N THR A 111 -48.50 -36.90 45.21
CA THR A 111 -47.13 -36.39 44.92
C THR A 111 -46.68 -36.07 43.47
N PRO A 112 -46.10 -34.87 43.20
CA PRO A 112 -45.40 -34.61 41.94
C PRO A 112 -44.09 -35.41 41.80
N PRO A 113 -43.60 -35.63 40.56
CA PRO A 113 -42.25 -36.16 40.33
C PRO A 113 -41.16 -35.14 40.70
N PRO A 114 -39.89 -35.56 40.90
CA PRO A 114 -38.77 -34.65 41.13
C PRO A 114 -38.54 -33.73 39.93
N PRO A 115 -38.00 -32.51 40.14
CA PRO A 115 -37.70 -31.59 39.05
C PRO A 115 -36.60 -32.13 38.12
N PRO A 116 -36.58 -31.71 36.84
CA PRO A 116 -35.48 -32.04 35.94
C PRO A 116 -34.14 -31.47 36.47
N PRO A 117 -33.00 -32.11 36.17
CA PRO A 117 -31.69 -31.65 36.66
C PRO A 117 -31.37 -30.24 36.16
N ALA A 118 -30.97 -29.35 37.08
CA ALA A 118 -30.68 -27.95 36.82
C ALA A 118 -29.57 -27.81 35.75
N ARG A 119 -29.85 -27.01 34.71
CA ARG A 119 -28.93 -26.81 33.58
C ARG A 119 -28.10 -25.54 33.80
N LEU A 120 -26.92 -25.70 34.40
CA LEU A 120 -25.96 -24.64 34.74
C LEU A 120 -25.28 -23.95 33.53
N GLY A 121 -25.94 -23.90 32.37
CA GLY A 121 -25.38 -23.45 31.08
C GLY A 121 -25.88 -22.09 30.63
N ILE A 122 -25.12 -21.03 30.98
CA ILE A 122 -25.39 -19.62 30.62
C ILE A 122 -25.45 -19.38 29.10
N VAL A 123 -24.85 -20.27 28.29
CA VAL A 123 -24.69 -20.12 26.84
C VAL A 123 -25.48 -21.21 26.10
N GLY A 124 -26.21 -20.80 25.05
CA GLY A 124 -27.01 -21.64 24.17
C GLY A 124 -26.19 -22.55 23.26
N GLU A 125 -26.88 -23.46 22.57
CA GLU A 125 -26.21 -24.38 21.63
C GLU A 125 -25.53 -23.65 20.46
N ASP A 126 -26.10 -22.52 20.06
CA ASP A 126 -25.64 -21.58 19.03
C ASP A 126 -24.56 -20.58 19.52
N GLY A 127 -24.18 -20.65 20.79
CA GLY A 127 -23.22 -19.75 21.43
C GLY A 127 -23.77 -18.40 21.90
N ALA A 128 -25.08 -18.13 21.83
CA ALA A 128 -25.67 -16.90 22.40
C ALA A 128 -25.82 -17.01 23.92
N MET A 129 -25.94 -15.88 24.62
CA MET A 129 -26.40 -15.86 26.01
C MET A 129 -27.85 -16.36 26.08
N ARG A 130 -28.20 -17.07 27.16
CA ARG A 130 -29.57 -17.50 27.47
C ARG A 130 -30.22 -16.58 28.50
N ASP A 131 -31.48 -16.25 28.26
CA ASP A 131 -32.31 -15.45 29.18
C ASP A 131 -32.98 -16.32 30.28
N ASP A 132 -32.87 -17.65 30.19
CA ASP A 132 -33.53 -18.66 31.05
C ASP A 132 -32.57 -19.38 32.01
N PHE A 133 -31.53 -18.71 32.52
CA PHE A 133 -30.61 -19.29 33.51
C PHE A 133 -31.04 -19.02 34.96
N ASP A 134 -30.76 -19.98 35.83
CA ASP A 134 -31.04 -19.91 37.27
C ASP A 134 -29.72 -19.96 38.07
N VAL A 135 -29.62 -19.16 39.13
CA VAL A 135 -28.43 -19.07 39.99
C VAL A 135 -28.66 -19.96 41.21
N GLY A 136 -28.19 -21.20 41.12
CA GLY A 136 -28.40 -22.23 42.14
C GLY A 136 -28.11 -21.74 43.56
N SER A 137 -29.15 -21.67 44.37
CA SER A 137 -29.15 -21.01 45.67
C SER A 137 -28.64 -21.90 46.81
N ASP A 138 -27.40 -22.38 46.72
CA ASP A 138 -26.78 -23.24 47.74
C ASP A 138 -25.32 -22.87 48.04
N GLY A 139 -25.08 -22.36 49.26
CA GLY A 139 -23.94 -22.80 50.07
C GLY A 139 -22.52 -22.32 49.75
N ALA A 140 -22.31 -21.17 49.11
CA ALA A 140 -21.01 -20.49 49.15
C ALA A 140 -20.94 -19.55 50.36
N ASN A 141 -19.99 -19.76 51.29
CA ASN A 141 -19.77 -18.83 52.41
C ASN A 141 -19.21 -17.48 51.91
N ASP A 142 -19.77 -16.38 52.41
CA ASP A 142 -19.22 -15.02 52.25
C ASP A 142 -17.90 -14.88 53.02
N THR A 143 -16.80 -15.43 52.51
CA THR A 143 -15.47 -15.26 53.11
C THR A 143 -14.28 -15.48 52.16
N ASP A 144 -14.40 -15.15 50.87
CA ASP A 144 -13.19 -15.04 50.00
C ASP A 144 -13.28 -13.96 48.88
N LEU A 145 -14.17 -12.98 49.04
CA LEU A 145 -14.14 -11.73 48.26
C LEU A 145 -13.37 -10.64 49.02
N ALA A 146 -12.14 -10.97 49.42
CA ALA A 146 -11.22 -10.02 50.04
C ALA A 146 -10.70 -9.01 49.01
N THR A 147 -11.11 -7.76 49.17
CA THR A 147 -10.71 -6.60 48.37
C THR A 147 -9.20 -6.40 48.33
N ASP A 148 -8.66 -6.15 47.14
CA ASP A 148 -7.33 -5.52 46.95
C ASP A 148 -7.50 -4.13 46.29
N GLU A 149 -8.52 -3.38 46.73
CA GLU A 149 -8.63 -1.95 46.46
C GLU A 149 -7.71 -1.16 47.40
N ALA A 150 -6.45 -1.02 46.99
CA ALA A 150 -5.53 -0.09 47.61
C ALA A 150 -5.96 1.37 47.30
N VAL A 151 -6.85 1.92 48.14
CA VAL A 151 -7.28 3.32 48.09
C VAL A 151 -6.05 4.24 48.15
N PRO A 152 -5.84 5.14 47.16
CA PRO A 152 -4.78 6.14 47.26
C PRO A 152 -5.11 7.11 48.40
N GLN A 153 -4.28 7.14 49.45
CA GLN A 153 -4.29 8.25 50.39
C GLN A 153 -3.90 9.54 49.65
N GLU A 154 -4.51 10.66 50.04
CA GLU A 154 -4.09 11.97 49.53
C GLU A 154 -2.63 12.24 49.93
N PRO A 155 -1.73 12.58 48.99
CA PRO A 155 -0.48 13.21 49.34
C PRO A 155 -0.79 14.64 49.81
N SER A 156 -0.59 14.89 51.11
CA SER A 156 -0.62 16.24 51.68
C SER A 156 0.32 17.19 50.92
N ASP A 157 -0.08 18.46 50.82
CA ASP A 157 0.54 19.46 49.94
C ASP A 157 2.07 19.59 50.11
N ALA A 158 2.81 18.93 49.21
CA ALA A 158 4.27 18.88 49.18
C ALA A 158 4.73 18.84 47.71
N GLY A 159 5.07 20.02 47.17
CA GLY A 159 5.31 20.20 45.73
C GLY A 159 6.51 19.41 45.19
N ALA A 160 6.24 18.40 44.36
CA ALA A 160 7.25 17.59 43.68
C ALA A 160 7.06 17.60 42.15
N THR A 161 7.78 18.52 41.49
CA THR A 161 8.22 18.51 40.07
C THR A 161 7.50 17.58 39.09
N GLY A 162 6.66 18.14 38.21
CA GLY A 162 6.12 17.43 37.05
C GLY A 162 7.23 17.00 36.07
N GLY A 163 7.64 15.74 36.13
CA GLY A 163 8.66 15.16 35.26
C GLY A 163 8.28 15.25 33.77
N PRO A 164 9.24 15.52 32.86
CA PRO A 164 8.94 15.71 31.45
C PRO A 164 8.45 14.40 30.82
N ARG A 165 7.25 14.42 30.21
CA ARG A 165 6.80 13.35 29.29
C ARG A 165 7.80 13.20 28.15
N VAL A 166 8.68 12.20 28.25
CA VAL A 166 9.71 11.90 27.26
C VAL A 166 9.03 11.52 25.95
N ARG A 167 9.14 12.40 24.95
CA ARG A 167 8.61 12.11 23.62
C ARG A 167 9.44 11.02 22.97
N ILE A 168 8.80 9.89 22.67
CA ILE A 168 9.42 8.79 21.94
C ILE A 168 9.94 9.33 20.60
N GLY A 169 11.26 9.22 20.40
CA GLY A 169 11.91 9.62 19.15
C GLY A 169 11.52 8.68 18.01
N ARG A 170 11.69 9.12 16.76
CA ARG A 170 11.54 8.21 15.62
C ARG A 170 12.64 7.16 15.65
N PHE A 171 12.26 5.90 15.47
CA PHE A 171 13.21 4.80 15.37
C PHE A 171 14.10 4.96 14.12
N PRO A 172 15.42 4.71 14.22
CA PRO A 172 16.32 4.72 13.08
C PRO A 172 16.02 3.54 12.14
N VAL A 173 16.50 3.60 10.90
CA VAL A 173 16.44 2.47 9.95
C VAL A 173 17.70 1.62 10.12
N CYS A 174 17.55 0.29 10.18
CA CYS A 174 18.67 -0.64 10.30
C CYS A 174 19.60 -0.60 9.06
N PRO A 175 20.88 -1.02 9.19
CA PRO A 175 21.80 -1.19 8.07
C PRO A 175 21.23 -2.03 6.91
N GLU A 176 21.73 -1.79 5.69
CA GLU A 176 21.29 -2.51 4.48
C GLU A 176 21.58 -4.02 4.49
N SER A 177 22.46 -4.50 5.38
CA SER A 177 22.74 -5.91 5.64
C SER A 177 21.63 -6.61 6.43
N MET A 178 20.95 -5.92 7.34
CA MET A 178 19.92 -6.49 8.22
C MET A 178 18.56 -6.73 7.52
N ARG A 179 18.47 -6.59 6.20
CA ARG A 179 17.22 -6.74 5.44
C ARG A 179 16.51 -8.07 5.66
N GLU A 180 17.27 -9.15 5.77
CA GLU A 180 16.75 -10.52 5.89
C GLU A 180 17.06 -11.14 7.27
N TYR A 181 17.31 -10.27 8.26
CA TYR A 181 17.71 -10.65 9.62
C TYR A 181 16.54 -11.26 10.41
N ILE A 182 16.78 -12.45 10.95
CA ILE A 182 15.92 -13.18 11.88
C ILE A 182 16.66 -13.24 13.22
N PRO A 183 16.33 -12.39 14.21
CA PRO A 183 17.23 -12.12 15.33
C PRO A 183 17.66 -13.32 16.17
N CYS A 184 16.86 -14.38 16.26
CA CYS A 184 17.20 -15.60 17.00
C CYS A 184 17.96 -16.64 16.17
N LEU A 185 18.03 -16.51 14.84
CA LEU A 185 18.67 -17.50 13.95
C LEU A 185 19.93 -16.95 13.27
N ASP A 186 20.10 -15.62 13.25
CA ASP A 186 21.27 -14.91 12.73
C ASP A 186 22.18 -14.37 13.86
N ASN A 187 22.00 -14.83 15.09
CA ASN A 187 22.78 -14.40 16.26
C ASN A 187 24.16 -15.09 16.29
N GLU A 188 25.06 -14.61 15.42
CA GLU A 188 26.42 -15.13 15.30
C GLU A 188 27.21 -15.16 16.62
N GLU A 189 26.92 -14.27 17.58
CA GLU A 189 27.68 -14.22 18.84
C GLU A 189 27.36 -15.39 19.76
N GLU A 190 26.08 -15.71 19.97
CA GLU A 190 25.69 -16.87 20.79
C GLU A 190 25.96 -18.18 20.05
N ILE A 191 25.74 -18.24 18.73
CA ILE A 191 26.03 -19.43 17.91
C ILE A 191 27.53 -19.81 17.97
N LYS A 192 28.44 -18.82 18.11
CA LYS A 192 29.89 -19.06 18.29
C LYS A 192 30.28 -19.45 19.72
N ARG A 193 29.37 -19.35 20.70
CA ARG A 193 29.58 -19.77 22.10
C ARG A 193 29.03 -21.18 22.38
N LEU A 194 28.34 -21.81 21.43
CA LEU A 194 27.80 -23.15 21.59
C LEU A 194 28.91 -24.19 21.81
N PRO A 195 28.76 -25.13 22.77
CA PRO A 195 29.78 -26.14 23.06
C PRO A 195 29.88 -27.23 21.97
N SER A 196 28.84 -27.44 21.18
CA SER A 196 28.83 -28.24 19.95
C SER A 196 27.78 -27.71 18.98
N ALA A 197 27.88 -28.15 17.72
CA ALA A 197 26.90 -27.92 16.66
C ALA A 197 26.62 -29.20 15.84
N GLU A 198 27.00 -30.36 16.36
CA GLU A 198 26.97 -31.66 15.68
C GLU A 198 25.55 -32.23 15.55
N ARG A 199 24.68 -32.03 16.55
CA ARG A 199 23.28 -32.50 16.48
C ARG A 199 22.38 -31.53 15.71
N GLY A 200 22.78 -30.28 15.56
CA GLY A 200 22.08 -29.25 14.77
C GLY A 200 21.79 -27.97 15.54
N GLU A 201 22.33 -27.82 16.75
CA GLU A 201 22.13 -26.75 17.73
C GLU A 201 22.22 -25.36 17.08
N ARG A 202 23.19 -25.13 16.18
CA ARG A 202 23.37 -23.87 15.43
C ARG A 202 22.19 -23.45 14.54
N PHE A 203 21.19 -24.32 14.33
CA PHE A 203 19.98 -24.04 13.56
C PHE A 203 18.74 -23.81 14.44
N GLU A 204 18.89 -23.86 15.77
CA GLU A 204 17.86 -23.55 16.75
C GLU A 204 17.79 -22.06 17.10
N ARG A 205 16.86 -21.69 18.00
CA ARG A 205 16.68 -20.32 18.50
C ARG A 205 17.77 -19.93 19.51
N HIS A 206 18.60 -18.97 19.13
CA HIS A 206 19.60 -18.31 19.97
C HIS A 206 19.27 -16.82 20.10
N CYS A 207 18.19 -16.50 20.83
CA CYS A 207 17.67 -15.14 20.88
C CYS A 207 18.59 -14.13 21.61
N PRO A 208 18.60 -12.84 21.20
CA PRO A 208 19.40 -11.82 21.88
C PRO A 208 18.98 -11.61 23.34
N ALA A 209 19.96 -11.42 24.24
CA ALA A 209 19.73 -11.20 25.67
C ALA A 209 18.79 -10.01 25.97
N LYS A 210 18.08 -10.06 27.10
CA LYS A 210 17.04 -9.08 27.47
C LYS A 210 17.58 -7.63 27.43
N GLY A 211 17.06 -6.83 26.49
CA GLY A 211 17.48 -5.45 26.24
C GLY A 211 18.38 -5.23 25.01
N SER A 212 18.95 -6.30 24.43
CA SER A 212 19.79 -6.25 23.21
C SER A 212 19.02 -6.53 21.90
N GLY A 213 17.68 -6.58 21.97
CA GLY A 213 16.82 -6.77 20.80
C GLY A 213 16.87 -5.60 19.80
N LEU A 214 16.21 -5.77 18.65
CA LEU A 214 16.13 -4.75 17.61
C LEU A 214 15.62 -3.40 18.17
N SER A 215 16.34 -2.34 17.83
CA SER A 215 16.04 -0.93 18.18
C SER A 215 15.83 -0.05 16.94
N CYS A 216 15.71 -0.67 15.77
CA CYS A 216 15.64 -0.02 14.46
C CYS A 216 14.63 -0.69 13.52
N LEU A 217 14.16 0.04 12.51
CA LEU A 217 13.24 -0.40 11.47
C LEU A 217 14.00 -1.19 10.39
N VAL A 218 13.66 -2.46 10.17
CA VAL A 218 14.33 -3.29 9.15
C VAL A 218 13.95 -2.81 7.73
N PRO A 219 14.92 -2.39 6.89
CA PRO A 219 14.62 -1.84 5.57
C PRO A 219 14.08 -2.91 4.60
N ALA A 220 13.28 -2.47 3.63
CA ALA A 220 12.87 -3.32 2.52
C ALA A 220 13.97 -3.43 1.43
N PRO A 221 13.93 -4.48 0.59
CA PRO A 221 14.70 -4.57 -0.65
C PRO A 221 14.48 -3.37 -1.59
N LYS A 222 15.52 -3.01 -2.34
CA LYS A 222 15.48 -1.90 -3.30
C LYS A 222 14.55 -2.25 -4.47
N GLY A 223 13.44 -1.52 -4.58
CA GLY A 223 12.41 -1.76 -5.59
C GLY A 223 11.36 -2.80 -5.20
N TYR A 224 11.23 -3.15 -3.92
CA TYR A 224 10.16 -4.00 -3.39
C TYR A 224 8.78 -3.59 -3.93
N LYS A 225 8.02 -4.58 -4.40
CA LYS A 225 6.68 -4.45 -4.98
C LYS A 225 5.64 -5.08 -4.06
N THR A 226 4.38 -4.66 -4.17
CA THR A 226 3.27 -5.43 -3.59
C THR A 226 3.30 -6.88 -4.12
N PRO A 227 3.15 -7.90 -3.25
CA PRO A 227 3.15 -9.30 -3.67
C PRO A 227 2.16 -9.59 -4.81
N ILE A 228 2.45 -10.63 -5.57
CA ILE A 228 1.52 -11.12 -6.58
C ILE A 228 0.29 -11.71 -5.86
N PRO A 229 -0.95 -11.46 -6.30
CA PRO A 229 -2.12 -12.08 -5.65
C PRO A 229 -2.17 -13.59 -5.84
N TRP A 230 -2.56 -14.32 -4.80
CA TRP A 230 -2.96 -15.73 -4.88
C TRP A 230 -4.11 -15.92 -5.90
N PRO A 231 -4.21 -17.07 -6.61
CA PRO A 231 -3.28 -18.20 -6.62
C PRO A 231 -2.01 -17.99 -7.44
N ARG A 232 -1.85 -16.87 -8.16
CA ARG A 232 -0.70 -16.66 -9.06
C ARG A 232 0.65 -16.59 -8.33
N SER A 233 0.66 -16.19 -7.06
CA SER A 233 1.86 -16.21 -6.22
C SER A 233 2.40 -17.61 -5.95
N ARG A 234 1.56 -18.65 -6.06
CA ARG A 234 1.99 -20.06 -5.99
C ARG A 234 3.10 -20.36 -7.00
N ASP A 235 3.02 -19.76 -8.19
CA ASP A 235 3.87 -20.12 -9.33
C ASP A 235 4.80 -18.99 -9.80
N GLU A 236 4.52 -17.72 -9.46
CA GLU A 236 5.39 -16.56 -9.77
C GLU A 236 5.54 -15.60 -8.57
N VAL A 237 6.77 -15.16 -8.25
CA VAL A 237 7.02 -14.02 -7.32
C VAL A 237 7.99 -13.00 -7.91
N TRP A 238 8.06 -11.79 -7.34
CA TRP A 238 8.94 -10.73 -7.85
C TRP A 238 10.40 -10.93 -7.46
N PHE A 239 11.33 -10.79 -8.41
CA PHE A 239 12.77 -10.81 -8.14
C PHE A 239 13.18 -9.69 -7.15
N SER A 240 12.53 -8.53 -7.23
CA SER A 240 12.78 -7.38 -6.36
C SER A 240 12.37 -7.56 -4.90
N ASN A 241 11.67 -8.64 -4.54
CA ASN A 241 11.16 -8.86 -3.20
C ASN A 241 12.03 -9.83 -2.39
N VAL A 242 12.75 -10.74 -3.05
CA VAL A 242 13.74 -11.68 -2.48
C VAL A 242 14.95 -11.71 -3.42
N PRO A 243 15.86 -10.73 -3.38
CA PRO A 243 16.81 -10.44 -4.47
C PRO A 243 18.04 -11.38 -4.56
N HIS A 244 17.89 -12.65 -4.17
CA HIS A 244 18.97 -13.63 -4.09
C HIS A 244 18.93 -14.62 -5.27
N THR A 245 20.02 -14.74 -6.04
CA THR A 245 20.10 -15.72 -7.15
C THR A 245 20.58 -17.09 -6.73
N ARG A 246 21.34 -17.21 -5.62
CA ARG A 246 22.05 -18.42 -5.17
C ARG A 246 21.23 -19.72 -5.31
N LEU A 247 19.95 -19.73 -4.92
CA LEU A 247 19.09 -20.92 -5.06
C LEU A 247 18.76 -21.29 -6.53
N VAL A 248 18.64 -20.30 -7.44
CA VAL A 248 18.54 -20.54 -8.89
C VAL A 248 19.87 -21.02 -9.45
N ASP A 249 20.99 -20.48 -8.96
CA ASP A 249 22.33 -20.85 -9.41
C ASP A 249 22.65 -22.31 -8.98
N ASP A 250 22.31 -22.68 -7.74
CA ASP A 250 22.53 -24.01 -7.14
C ASP A 250 21.50 -25.09 -7.59
N LYS A 251 20.23 -24.72 -7.85
CA LYS A 251 19.11 -25.67 -8.06
C LYS A 251 18.28 -25.43 -9.32
N GLY A 252 18.57 -24.41 -10.12
CA GLY A 252 17.74 -24.01 -11.26
C GLY A 252 17.60 -25.11 -12.33
N GLY A 253 18.65 -25.91 -12.53
CA GLY A 253 18.62 -27.07 -13.43
C GLY A 253 17.75 -28.25 -12.95
N GLN A 254 17.21 -28.21 -11.73
CA GLN A 254 16.41 -29.30 -11.13
C GLN A 254 14.90 -28.98 -11.09
N ASN A 255 14.43 -28.00 -11.87
CA ASN A 255 13.03 -27.54 -11.89
C ASN A 255 12.49 -27.05 -10.52
N TRP A 256 13.34 -26.63 -9.59
CA TRP A 256 12.92 -26.01 -8.32
C TRP A 256 12.41 -24.58 -8.52
N ILE A 257 13.24 -23.75 -9.15
CA ILE A 257 13.05 -22.30 -9.29
C ILE A 257 13.80 -21.80 -10.53
N THR A 258 13.21 -20.90 -11.30
CA THR A 258 13.86 -20.26 -12.45
C THR A 258 13.65 -18.75 -12.44
N LYS A 259 14.65 -17.97 -12.86
CA LYS A 259 14.51 -16.50 -13.01
C LYS A 259 14.05 -16.14 -14.41
N VAL A 260 12.91 -15.46 -14.53
CA VAL A 260 12.33 -15.03 -15.81
C VAL A 260 12.03 -13.54 -15.74
N LYS A 261 12.84 -12.75 -16.47
CA LYS A 261 12.81 -11.27 -16.45
C LYS A 261 12.94 -10.72 -15.02
N ASP A 262 11.91 -10.08 -14.49
CA ASP A 262 11.84 -9.46 -13.17
C ASP A 262 11.13 -10.32 -12.11
N LYS A 263 11.00 -11.63 -12.37
CA LYS A 263 10.35 -12.62 -11.52
C LYS A 263 11.18 -13.87 -11.30
N PHE A 264 10.87 -14.59 -10.23
CA PHE A 264 11.11 -16.04 -10.14
C PHE A 264 9.83 -16.81 -10.50
N ARG A 265 10.01 -18.02 -11.03
CA ARG A 265 8.96 -18.99 -11.30
C ARG A 265 9.24 -20.32 -10.61
N PHE A 266 8.21 -20.92 -10.04
CA PHE A 266 8.24 -22.22 -9.37
C PHE A 266 7.34 -23.18 -10.17
N PRO A 267 7.88 -24.09 -10.99
CA PRO A 267 7.07 -24.95 -11.86
C PRO A 267 6.46 -26.16 -11.11
N GLY A 268 6.41 -26.13 -9.77
CA GLY A 268 5.94 -27.24 -8.93
C GLY A 268 6.87 -28.47 -8.89
N GLY A 269 7.96 -28.48 -9.65
CA GLY A 269 8.94 -29.57 -9.70
C GLY A 269 9.97 -29.55 -8.56
N GLY A 270 10.88 -30.52 -8.61
CA GLY A 270 11.99 -30.67 -7.66
C GLY A 270 12.63 -32.06 -7.74
N THR A 271 13.65 -32.32 -6.92
CA THR A 271 14.51 -33.52 -7.02
C THR A 271 13.80 -34.84 -6.64
N GLN A 272 12.63 -34.76 -5.97
CA GLN A 272 11.68 -35.87 -5.76
C GLN A 272 10.31 -35.60 -6.42
N PHE A 273 10.08 -34.40 -6.97
CA PHE A 273 8.85 -34.04 -7.68
C PHE A 273 9.12 -34.04 -9.18
N ILE A 274 9.60 -35.18 -9.69
CA ILE A 274 10.10 -35.34 -11.07
C ILE A 274 9.01 -35.11 -12.13
N HIS A 275 7.74 -35.35 -11.77
CA HIS A 275 6.56 -35.05 -12.58
C HIS A 275 5.69 -33.92 -11.99
N GLY A 276 6.27 -33.12 -11.09
CA GLY A 276 5.58 -32.07 -10.32
C GLY A 276 4.94 -32.58 -9.02
N ALA A 277 4.81 -31.68 -8.04
CA ALA A 277 4.23 -31.99 -6.73
C ALA A 277 2.75 -32.42 -6.81
N ASP A 278 2.03 -32.02 -7.85
CA ASP A 278 0.62 -32.36 -8.06
C ASP A 278 0.44 -33.87 -8.33
N GLN A 279 1.22 -34.42 -9.26
CA GLN A 279 1.18 -35.86 -9.58
C GLN A 279 1.72 -36.73 -8.43
N TYR A 280 2.65 -36.19 -7.63
CA TYR A 280 3.14 -36.84 -6.41
C TYR A 280 2.04 -36.96 -5.34
N LEU A 281 1.20 -35.93 -5.18
CA LEU A 281 0.03 -35.99 -4.30
C LEU A 281 -1.02 -36.98 -4.84
N ASP A 282 -1.25 -37.01 -6.14
CA ASP A 282 -2.15 -38.00 -6.77
C ASP A 282 -1.62 -39.45 -6.65
N GLN A 283 -0.29 -39.63 -6.62
CA GLN A 283 0.32 -40.93 -6.32
C GLN A 283 0.04 -41.33 -4.86
N ILE A 284 0.25 -40.44 -3.89
CA ILE A 284 -0.06 -40.70 -2.47
C ILE A 284 -1.53 -41.09 -2.29
N SER A 285 -2.47 -40.38 -2.92
CA SER A 285 -3.91 -40.70 -2.86
C SER A 285 -4.29 -42.03 -3.53
N LYS A 286 -3.46 -42.58 -4.43
CA LYS A 286 -3.64 -43.93 -5.00
C LYS A 286 -2.97 -45.00 -4.13
N MET A 287 -1.82 -44.68 -3.56
CA MET A 287 -1.06 -45.57 -2.66
C MET A 287 -1.80 -45.87 -1.36
N VAL A 288 -2.41 -44.85 -0.75
CA VAL A 288 -3.15 -44.92 0.52
C VAL A 288 -4.42 -44.05 0.42
N PRO A 289 -5.54 -44.59 -0.09
CA PRO A 289 -6.79 -43.84 -0.26
C PRO A 289 -7.32 -43.19 1.03
N ASP A 290 -7.15 -43.87 2.18
CA ASP A 290 -7.48 -43.40 3.53
C ASP A 290 -6.90 -42.03 3.91
N VAL A 291 -5.85 -41.57 3.21
CA VAL A 291 -5.31 -40.21 3.37
C VAL A 291 -6.39 -39.15 3.17
N ALA A 292 -7.27 -39.33 2.17
CA ALA A 292 -8.42 -38.48 1.85
C ALA A 292 -8.18 -36.97 2.13
N PHE A 293 -7.28 -36.36 1.35
CA PHE A 293 -6.94 -34.94 1.47
C PHE A 293 -8.19 -34.05 1.37
N GLY A 294 -8.38 -33.16 2.34
CA GLY A 294 -9.50 -32.24 2.40
C GLY A 294 -10.74 -32.77 3.13
N SER A 295 -10.74 -34.00 3.62
CA SER A 295 -11.78 -34.53 4.53
C SER A 295 -11.17 -35.13 5.80
N HIS A 296 -10.33 -36.15 5.65
CA HIS A 296 -9.66 -36.83 6.77
C HIS A 296 -8.34 -36.12 7.12
N THR A 297 -7.43 -36.02 6.14
CA THR A 297 -6.21 -35.21 6.25
C THR A 297 -6.55 -33.75 6.02
N ARG A 298 -6.29 -32.88 7.01
CA ARG A 298 -6.51 -31.43 6.94
C ARG A 298 -5.28 -30.62 7.40
N VAL A 299 -4.49 -31.12 8.34
CA VAL A 299 -3.27 -30.44 8.85
C VAL A 299 -2.04 -31.31 8.65
N VAL A 300 -1.01 -30.77 7.99
CA VAL A 300 0.19 -31.52 7.56
C VAL A 300 1.47 -30.75 7.89
N LEU A 301 2.54 -31.46 8.28
CA LEU A 301 3.89 -30.90 8.43
C LEU A 301 4.76 -31.34 7.24
N ASP A 302 5.39 -30.41 6.55
CA ASP A 302 6.34 -30.67 5.46
C ASP A 302 7.77 -30.34 5.89
N VAL A 303 8.57 -31.37 6.18
CA VAL A 303 9.89 -31.27 6.80
C VAL A 303 10.99 -31.28 5.75
N GLY A 304 11.86 -30.27 5.79
CA GLY A 304 12.85 -30.03 4.73
C GLY A 304 12.19 -29.60 3.42
N CYS A 305 11.09 -28.84 3.51
CA CYS A 305 10.14 -28.54 2.43
C CYS A 305 10.70 -27.87 1.17
N GLY A 306 11.96 -27.42 1.20
CA GLY A 306 12.54 -26.63 0.13
C GLY A 306 11.83 -25.28 -0.01
N VAL A 307 11.44 -24.95 -1.24
CA VAL A 307 10.56 -23.80 -1.54
C VAL A 307 9.07 -24.04 -1.19
N ALA A 308 8.75 -25.11 -0.46
CA ALA A 308 7.40 -25.54 -0.06
C ALA A 308 6.45 -25.91 -1.22
N SER A 309 6.95 -26.58 -2.27
CA SER A 309 6.11 -26.98 -3.41
C SER A 309 5.04 -28.03 -3.05
N PHE A 310 5.29 -28.91 -2.08
CA PHE A 310 4.29 -29.88 -1.61
C PHE A 310 3.12 -29.17 -0.91
N GLY A 311 3.40 -28.36 0.12
CA GLY A 311 2.38 -27.54 0.77
C GLY A 311 1.65 -26.56 -0.17
N ALA A 312 2.36 -26.00 -1.16
CA ALA A 312 1.78 -25.11 -2.17
C ALA A 312 0.67 -25.76 -3.02
N TYR A 313 0.72 -27.08 -3.24
CA TYR A 313 -0.26 -27.82 -4.05
C TYR A 313 -1.31 -28.55 -3.18
N LEU A 314 -1.00 -28.84 -1.91
CA LEU A 314 -1.98 -29.30 -0.90
C LEU A 314 -3.06 -28.25 -0.56
N LEU A 315 -2.73 -26.96 -0.63
CA LEU A 315 -3.71 -25.87 -0.49
C LEU A 315 -4.85 -25.95 -1.51
N SER A 316 -4.62 -26.56 -2.69
CA SER A 316 -5.65 -26.79 -3.72
C SER A 316 -6.59 -27.97 -3.39
N ARG A 317 -6.22 -28.80 -2.42
CA ARG A 317 -6.95 -29.97 -1.92
C ARG A 317 -7.58 -29.71 -0.54
N ASP A 318 -7.76 -28.43 -0.18
CA ASP A 318 -8.22 -27.93 1.12
C ASP A 318 -7.45 -28.50 2.34
N VAL A 319 -6.13 -28.61 2.19
CA VAL A 319 -5.20 -29.03 3.26
C VAL A 319 -4.29 -27.87 3.66
N LEU A 320 -4.17 -27.61 4.96
CA LEU A 320 -3.21 -26.66 5.53
C LEU A 320 -1.90 -27.36 5.86
N THR A 321 -0.87 -27.06 5.09
CA THR A 321 0.49 -27.58 5.30
C THR A 321 1.38 -26.53 5.91
N LEU A 322 1.95 -26.80 7.08
CA LEU A 322 3.03 -25.99 7.66
C LEU A 322 4.37 -26.52 7.14
N SER A 323 5.11 -25.66 6.45
CA SER A 323 6.33 -26.06 5.73
C SER A 323 7.57 -25.57 6.49
N ILE A 324 8.45 -26.47 6.92
CA ILE A 324 9.62 -26.12 7.74
C ILE A 324 10.95 -26.58 7.14
N ALA A 325 11.98 -25.76 7.37
CA ALA A 325 13.37 -26.04 7.06
C ALA A 325 14.29 -25.14 7.92
N PRO A 326 15.53 -25.58 8.22
CA PRO A 326 16.55 -24.72 8.83
C PRO A 326 16.98 -23.60 7.89
N LYS A 327 17.58 -22.53 8.44
CA LYS A 327 18.29 -21.52 7.63
C LYS A 327 19.65 -22.09 7.20
N ASP A 328 19.65 -22.83 6.10
CA ASP A 328 20.84 -23.47 5.54
C ASP A 328 21.64 -22.55 4.59
N VAL A 329 22.68 -23.10 3.95
CA VAL A 329 23.57 -22.39 3.00
C VAL A 329 22.87 -21.82 1.76
N HIS A 330 21.61 -22.17 1.50
CA HIS A 330 20.82 -21.56 0.43
C HIS A 330 19.93 -20.39 0.94
N GLU A 331 19.89 -20.18 2.27
CA GLU A 331 19.46 -18.98 3.04
C GLU A 331 18.03 -18.45 2.86
N ASN A 332 17.31 -18.82 1.80
CA ASN A 332 16.11 -18.10 1.32
C ASN A 332 14.90 -19.02 1.06
N GLN A 333 15.01 -20.32 1.35
CA GLN A 333 14.05 -21.35 0.94
C GLN A 333 12.64 -21.08 1.51
N ILE A 334 12.56 -20.90 2.84
CA ILE A 334 11.32 -20.53 3.55
C ILE A 334 10.85 -19.12 3.17
N GLN A 335 11.76 -18.19 2.87
CA GLN A 335 11.36 -16.85 2.42
C GLN A 335 10.60 -16.90 1.08
N PHE A 336 11.02 -17.75 0.15
CA PHE A 336 10.27 -17.97 -1.08
C PHE A 336 8.89 -18.59 -0.82
N ALA A 337 8.75 -19.54 0.11
CA ALA A 337 7.45 -20.09 0.49
C ALA A 337 6.49 -19.00 1.03
N LEU A 338 7.00 -18.13 1.91
CA LEU A 338 6.26 -17.02 2.51
C LEU A 338 5.90 -15.92 1.49
N GLU A 339 6.75 -15.67 0.49
CA GLU A 339 6.47 -14.75 -0.62
C GLU A 339 5.49 -15.34 -1.66
N ARG A 340 5.44 -16.66 -1.82
CA ARG A 340 4.43 -17.37 -2.61
C ARG A 340 3.05 -17.37 -1.94
N GLY A 341 2.98 -17.13 -0.62
CA GLY A 341 1.73 -17.16 0.15
C GLY A 341 1.36 -18.55 0.69
N VAL A 342 2.38 -19.36 1.00
CA VAL A 342 2.28 -20.72 1.57
C VAL A 342 2.62 -20.67 3.07
N PRO A 343 1.93 -21.43 3.96
CA PRO A 343 2.29 -21.48 5.37
C PRO A 343 3.66 -22.11 5.57
N ALA A 344 4.59 -21.37 6.18
CA ALA A 344 5.94 -21.81 6.43
C ALA A 344 6.57 -21.14 7.66
N MET A 345 7.59 -21.77 8.24
CA MET A 345 8.33 -21.28 9.40
C MET A 345 9.77 -21.78 9.34
N VAL A 346 10.73 -21.04 9.90
CA VAL A 346 12.12 -21.52 10.00
C VAL A 346 12.23 -22.36 11.27
N ALA A 347 12.55 -23.64 11.14
CA ALA A 347 12.66 -24.58 12.26
C ALA A 347 13.50 -25.81 11.86
N ALA A 348 14.13 -26.44 12.85
CA ALA A 348 15.00 -27.59 12.66
C ALA A 348 14.68 -28.71 13.67
N PHE A 349 14.83 -29.97 13.25
CA PHE A 349 14.90 -31.11 14.16
C PHE A 349 16.34 -31.21 14.70
N ALA A 350 16.57 -30.85 15.96
CA ALA A 350 17.90 -30.77 16.57
C ALA A 350 17.94 -31.37 17.98
N THR A 351 17.80 -30.54 19.04
CA THR A 351 17.91 -30.96 20.46
C THR A 351 16.73 -30.51 21.32
N HIS A 352 15.93 -29.53 20.87
CA HIS A 352 14.67 -29.12 21.52
C HIS A 352 13.41 -29.62 20.80
N ARG A 353 12.28 -29.70 21.53
CA ARG A 353 10.94 -29.96 20.97
C ARG A 353 10.55 -28.85 20.00
N LEU A 354 9.88 -29.20 18.91
CA LEU A 354 9.25 -28.22 18.03
C LEU A 354 8.05 -27.56 18.73
N LEU A 355 7.80 -26.29 18.37
CA LEU A 355 6.84 -25.37 19.00
C LEU A 355 5.35 -25.71 18.72
N TYR A 356 5.05 -26.99 18.49
CA TYR A 356 3.74 -27.56 18.16
C TYR A 356 3.39 -28.67 19.16
N PRO A 357 2.10 -28.84 19.53
CA PRO A 357 1.68 -29.75 20.58
C PRO A 357 1.79 -31.21 20.12
N SER A 358 1.61 -32.15 21.03
CA SER A 358 1.42 -33.54 20.66
C SER A 358 0.21 -33.70 19.73
N GLN A 359 0.24 -34.71 18.86
CA GLN A 359 -0.88 -35.04 17.97
C GLN A 359 -1.44 -33.86 17.17
N ALA A 360 -0.55 -32.96 16.74
CA ALA A 360 -0.88 -31.77 15.97
C ALA A 360 -1.25 -32.12 14.51
N PHE A 361 -0.47 -33.01 13.90
CA PHE A 361 -0.51 -33.25 12.45
C PHE A 361 -1.20 -34.56 12.09
N ASP A 362 -2.00 -34.52 11.02
CA ASP A 362 -2.68 -35.67 10.45
C ASP A 362 -1.70 -36.48 9.57
N ILE A 363 -0.76 -35.79 8.90
CA ILE A 363 0.40 -36.37 8.20
C ILE A 363 1.67 -35.57 8.49
N ILE A 364 2.81 -36.25 8.64
CA ILE A 364 4.15 -35.64 8.63
C ILE A 364 4.92 -36.19 7.42
N HIS A 365 5.48 -35.29 6.60
CA HIS A 365 6.15 -35.60 5.34
C HIS A 365 7.63 -35.19 5.36
N CYS A 366 8.52 -36.03 4.83
CA CYS A 366 9.92 -35.69 4.54
C CYS A 366 10.32 -36.20 3.15
N SER A 367 10.69 -35.27 2.26
CA SER A 367 11.21 -35.58 0.91
C SER A 367 12.68 -35.16 0.81
N ARG A 368 13.61 -36.12 0.87
CA ARG A 368 15.07 -35.90 0.97
C ARG A 368 15.47 -34.82 2.00
N CYS A 369 14.78 -34.76 3.15
CA CYS A 369 15.02 -33.74 4.18
C CYS A 369 16.40 -33.79 4.88
N ARG A 370 17.25 -34.78 4.56
CA ARG A 370 18.61 -35.01 5.10
C ARG A 370 18.70 -35.21 6.62
N ILE A 371 17.57 -35.46 7.28
CA ILE A 371 17.52 -35.87 8.68
C ILE A 371 17.88 -37.36 8.76
N ASN A 372 18.80 -37.71 9.67
CA ASN A 372 18.96 -39.07 10.14
C ASN A 372 17.89 -39.30 11.24
N TRP A 373 16.94 -40.19 10.97
CA TRP A 373 15.82 -40.50 11.87
C TRP A 373 16.16 -41.54 12.94
N THR A 374 17.24 -42.32 12.77
CA THR A 374 17.62 -43.46 13.60
C THR A 374 18.74 -43.14 14.61
N ARG A 375 19.44 -42.01 14.44
CA ARG A 375 20.45 -41.50 15.39
C ARG A 375 19.88 -41.33 16.81
N ASP A 376 20.77 -41.41 17.81
CA ASP A 376 20.47 -41.11 19.22
C ASP A 376 19.19 -41.83 19.71
N ASP A 377 19.16 -43.17 19.60
CA ASP A 377 17.99 -44.04 19.90
C ASP A 377 16.69 -43.68 19.16
N GLY A 378 16.79 -42.94 18.05
CA GLY A 378 15.64 -42.48 17.27
C GLY A 378 14.99 -41.19 17.78
N ILE A 379 15.69 -40.38 18.58
CA ILE A 379 15.14 -39.19 19.26
C ILE A 379 14.41 -38.20 18.34
N LEU A 380 14.81 -38.07 17.07
CA LEU A 380 14.11 -37.23 16.11
C LEU A 380 12.82 -37.86 15.57
N LEU A 381 12.79 -39.19 15.40
CA LEU A 381 11.57 -39.92 15.04
C LEU A 381 10.59 -40.01 16.21
N LEU A 382 11.09 -39.97 17.45
CA LEU A 382 10.27 -39.81 18.65
C LEU A 382 9.57 -38.44 18.71
N GLU A 383 10.23 -37.36 18.29
CA GLU A 383 9.56 -36.05 18.14
C GLU A 383 8.49 -36.08 17.04
N VAL A 384 8.76 -36.73 15.90
CA VAL A 384 7.72 -37.02 14.88
C VAL A 384 6.57 -37.82 15.49
N ASN A 385 6.86 -38.83 16.33
CA ASN A 385 5.85 -39.63 17.01
C ASN A 385 5.05 -38.81 18.04
N ARG A 386 5.64 -37.85 18.76
CA ARG A 386 4.92 -36.91 19.64
C ARG A 386 3.94 -36.08 18.81
N LEU A 387 4.42 -35.48 17.72
CA LEU A 387 3.70 -34.55 16.85
C LEU A 387 2.60 -35.19 15.99
N LEU A 388 2.74 -36.46 15.60
CA LEU A 388 1.79 -37.17 14.73
C LEU A 388 0.55 -37.62 15.52
N ARG A 389 -0.66 -37.39 14.98
CA ARG A 389 -1.93 -37.85 15.58
C ARG A 389 -2.00 -39.39 15.62
N ALA A 390 -2.67 -39.96 16.62
CA ALA A 390 -3.01 -41.39 16.61
C ALA A 390 -3.72 -41.77 15.30
N GLY A 391 -3.29 -42.85 14.64
CA GLY A 391 -3.78 -43.25 13.31
C GLY A 391 -3.26 -42.42 12.12
N GLY A 392 -2.50 -41.34 12.35
CA GLY A 392 -1.92 -40.49 11.32
C GLY A 392 -0.72 -41.12 10.60
N TYR A 393 -0.30 -40.52 9.49
CA TYR A 393 0.73 -41.09 8.61
C TYR A 393 2.08 -40.36 8.64
N PHE A 394 3.17 -41.10 8.59
CA PHE A 394 4.51 -40.59 8.26
C PHE A 394 4.90 -40.98 6.83
N ALA A 395 5.14 -39.99 5.98
CA ALA A 395 5.48 -40.18 4.57
C ALA A 395 6.94 -39.80 4.28
N TRP A 396 7.77 -40.79 3.95
CA TRP A 396 9.20 -40.61 3.70
C TRP A 396 9.56 -40.91 2.25
N ALA A 397 10.16 -39.93 1.59
CA ALA A 397 10.64 -40.05 0.22
C ALA A 397 12.15 -39.78 0.15
N ALA A 398 12.95 -40.83 0.37
CA ALA A 398 14.41 -40.77 0.51
C ALA A 398 15.13 -41.89 -0.25
N GLN A 399 16.46 -41.80 -0.34
CA GLN A 399 17.29 -42.79 -1.05
C GLN A 399 17.21 -44.22 -0.48
N PRO A 400 17.18 -44.46 0.86
CA PRO A 400 16.96 -45.78 1.44
C PRO A 400 15.67 -46.49 1.01
N VAL A 401 14.67 -45.75 0.51
CA VAL A 401 13.40 -46.34 0.06
C VAL A 401 13.58 -47.16 -1.22
N TYR A 402 14.43 -46.71 -2.15
CA TYR A 402 14.50 -47.23 -3.52
C TYR A 402 15.90 -47.58 -4.04
N LYS A 403 16.97 -47.23 -3.33
CA LYS A 403 18.32 -47.67 -3.67
C LYS A 403 18.62 -49.05 -3.09
N HIS A 404 19.50 -49.78 -3.78
CA HIS A 404 19.99 -51.10 -3.37
C HIS A 404 21.50 -51.09 -3.06
N GLU A 405 22.05 -49.92 -2.73
CA GLU A 405 23.40 -49.76 -2.17
C GLU A 405 23.40 -50.23 -0.70
N GLU A 406 24.45 -50.91 -0.25
CA GLU A 406 24.54 -51.55 1.07
C GLU A 406 24.19 -50.59 2.22
N ALA A 407 24.88 -49.45 2.32
CA ALA A 407 24.60 -48.41 3.32
C ALA A 407 23.20 -47.77 3.21
N GLN A 408 22.49 -47.95 2.08
CA GLN A 408 21.09 -47.52 1.93
C GLN A 408 20.12 -48.62 2.37
N GLN A 409 20.48 -49.89 2.23
CA GLN A 409 19.73 -51.03 2.77
C GLN A 409 19.87 -51.12 4.29
N GLU A 410 21.05 -50.83 4.84
CA GLU A 410 21.30 -50.73 6.28
C GLU A 410 20.43 -49.63 6.93
N ALA A 411 20.51 -48.40 6.41
CA ALA A 411 19.67 -47.28 6.88
C ALA A 411 18.15 -47.52 6.67
N TRP A 412 17.76 -48.34 5.70
CA TRP A 412 16.37 -48.79 5.56
C TRP A 412 15.97 -49.79 6.66
N LYS A 413 16.84 -50.77 6.95
CA LYS A 413 16.63 -51.78 7.99
C LYS A 413 16.60 -51.18 9.40
N GLU A 414 17.46 -50.20 9.71
CA GLU A 414 17.39 -49.43 10.95
C GLU A 414 16.03 -48.73 11.12
N MET A 415 15.51 -48.15 10.02
CA MET A 415 14.22 -47.47 10.02
C MET A 415 13.06 -48.46 10.22
N GLU A 416 13.09 -49.63 9.60
CA GLU A 416 12.10 -50.71 9.82
C GLU A 416 12.13 -51.22 11.26
N ASP A 417 13.31 -51.50 11.82
CA ASP A 417 13.46 -51.94 13.21
C ASP A 417 12.97 -50.87 14.22
N LEU A 418 13.39 -49.61 14.05
CA LEU A 418 12.94 -48.52 14.91
C LEU A 418 11.44 -48.29 14.79
N THR A 419 10.87 -48.27 13.58
CA THR A 419 9.41 -48.07 13.40
C THR A 419 8.60 -49.24 13.97
N ALA A 420 9.08 -50.49 13.85
CA ALA A 420 8.48 -51.64 14.54
C ALA A 420 8.55 -51.50 16.07
N ARG A 421 9.70 -51.05 16.62
CA ARG A 421 9.84 -50.75 18.06
C ARG A 421 8.99 -49.56 18.52
N LEU A 422 8.57 -48.67 17.61
CA LEU A 422 7.58 -47.60 17.83
C LEU A 422 6.12 -48.05 17.57
N CYS A 423 5.87 -49.35 17.31
CA CYS A 423 4.55 -49.89 16.98
C CYS A 423 3.89 -49.31 15.70
N TRP A 424 4.69 -48.75 14.78
CA TRP A 424 4.18 -48.19 13.52
C TRP A 424 4.03 -49.27 12.44
N GLU A 425 2.92 -49.21 11.70
CA GLU A 425 2.62 -50.12 10.58
C GLU A 425 3.16 -49.55 9.27
N LEU A 426 3.96 -50.31 8.50
CA LEU A 426 4.35 -49.92 7.13
C LEU A 426 3.20 -50.25 6.15
N VAL A 427 2.30 -49.28 5.96
CA VAL A 427 1.07 -49.43 5.15
C VAL A 427 1.39 -49.58 3.66
N LYS A 428 2.37 -48.83 3.14
CA LYS A 428 2.72 -48.88 1.72
C LYS A 428 4.17 -48.46 1.45
N LYS A 429 4.84 -49.18 0.54
CA LYS A 429 6.10 -48.80 -0.10
C LYS A 429 5.93 -48.91 -1.61
N GLU A 430 6.10 -47.82 -2.34
CA GLU A 430 5.90 -47.79 -3.80
C GLU A 430 6.80 -46.75 -4.47
N GLY A 431 7.57 -47.18 -5.47
CA GLY A 431 8.59 -46.34 -6.10
C GLY A 431 9.61 -45.82 -5.08
N TYR A 432 9.62 -44.51 -4.88
CA TYR A 432 10.52 -43.82 -3.95
C TYR A 432 9.83 -43.27 -2.69
N ILE A 433 8.59 -43.71 -2.42
CA ILE A 433 7.77 -43.28 -1.28
C ILE A 433 7.51 -44.49 -0.36
N ALA A 434 7.72 -44.31 0.94
CA ALA A 434 7.25 -45.21 1.99
C ALA A 434 6.33 -44.46 2.97
N MET A 435 5.26 -45.12 3.41
CA MET A 435 4.26 -44.57 4.31
C MET A 435 3.98 -45.50 5.48
N TRP A 436 4.22 -44.99 6.69
CA TRP A 436 3.89 -45.65 7.94
C TRP A 436 2.64 -45.03 8.58
N LYS A 437 1.94 -45.80 9.42
CA LYS A 437 0.79 -45.37 10.21
C LYS A 437 1.07 -45.55 11.70
N LYS A 438 0.83 -44.49 12.48
CA LYS A 438 0.98 -44.49 13.95
C LYS A 438 -0.17 -45.27 14.60
N PRO A 439 0.05 -46.04 15.68
CA PRO A 439 -1.03 -46.78 16.35
C PRO A 439 -2.16 -45.88 16.85
N LEU A 440 -3.37 -46.45 16.96
CA LEU A 440 -4.60 -45.78 17.37
C LEU A 440 -4.74 -45.63 18.90
N ASN A 441 -4.05 -46.45 19.68
CA ASN A 441 -4.15 -46.49 21.14
C ASN A 441 -2.86 -47.04 21.79
N ASN A 442 -2.78 -47.00 23.12
CA ASN A 442 -1.59 -47.42 23.89
C ASN A 442 -1.35 -48.93 23.98
N SER A 443 -2.22 -49.81 23.43
CA SER A 443 -2.12 -51.27 23.67
C SER A 443 -0.76 -51.85 23.29
N CYS A 444 -0.26 -51.54 22.09
CA CYS A 444 1.07 -51.98 21.68
C CYS A 444 2.19 -51.33 22.52
N TYR A 445 2.06 -50.06 22.92
CA TYR A 445 3.05 -49.39 23.78
C TYR A 445 3.19 -50.05 25.15
N MET A 446 2.07 -50.45 25.78
CA MET A 446 2.05 -51.11 27.10
C MET A 446 2.45 -52.59 27.04
N ASN A 447 2.28 -53.25 25.89
CA ASN A 447 2.64 -54.66 25.68
C ASN A 447 4.13 -54.86 25.27
N ARG A 448 4.93 -53.80 25.19
CA ARG A 448 6.39 -53.89 24.91
C ARG A 448 7.13 -54.47 26.12
N GLY A 449 8.11 -55.33 25.86
CA GLY A 449 8.99 -55.84 26.93
C GLY A 449 9.79 -54.71 27.59
N PRO A 450 10.09 -54.79 28.90
CA PRO A 450 10.70 -53.69 29.65
C PRO A 450 12.13 -53.33 29.22
N ALA A 451 12.80 -54.18 28.43
CA ALA A 451 14.12 -53.93 27.85
C ALA A 451 14.08 -53.33 26.42
N VAL A 452 12.89 -53.03 25.87
CA VAL A 452 12.75 -52.53 24.49
C VAL A 452 12.88 -51.00 24.44
N ASN A 453 14.08 -50.53 24.07
CA ASN A 453 14.31 -49.12 23.78
C ASN A 453 13.56 -48.66 22.50
N PRO A 454 13.11 -47.40 22.41
CA PRO A 454 13.08 -46.42 23.50
C PRO A 454 11.99 -46.75 24.55
N PRO A 455 12.19 -46.39 25.84
CA PRO A 455 11.19 -46.58 26.90
C PRO A 455 9.95 -45.69 26.71
N LEU A 456 8.92 -45.87 27.54
CA LEU A 456 7.84 -44.88 27.67
C LEU A 456 8.34 -43.67 28.46
N CYS A 457 7.78 -42.48 28.20
CA CYS A 457 8.06 -41.31 29.03
C CYS A 457 7.39 -41.41 30.40
N ASP A 458 7.97 -40.70 31.38
CA ASP A 458 7.46 -40.56 32.74
C ASP A 458 6.08 -39.89 32.78
N ALA A 459 5.32 -40.11 33.87
CA ALA A 459 3.93 -39.66 33.96
C ALA A 459 3.77 -38.13 34.13
N ASP A 460 4.83 -37.45 34.55
CA ASP A 460 4.94 -36.00 34.67
C ASP A 460 5.46 -35.32 33.39
N ASP A 461 5.94 -36.08 32.40
CA ASP A 461 6.40 -35.53 31.12
C ASP A 461 5.23 -35.12 30.22
N ASN A 462 4.67 -33.93 30.47
CA ASN A 462 3.62 -33.34 29.64
C ASN A 462 4.08 -33.24 28.16
N PRO A 463 3.45 -33.93 27.20
CA PRO A 463 3.87 -33.94 25.81
C PRO A 463 3.39 -32.72 25.01
N ASP A 464 2.53 -31.87 25.59
CA ASP A 464 2.07 -30.62 24.98
C ASP A 464 2.91 -29.40 25.38
N ASP A 465 3.84 -29.53 26.33
CA ASP A 465 4.80 -28.48 26.70
C ASP A 465 6.03 -28.49 25.78
N VAL A 466 6.37 -27.31 25.23
CA VAL A 466 7.28 -27.19 24.07
C VAL A 466 8.26 -26.02 24.12
N TRP A 467 8.08 -25.03 25.00
CA TRP A 467 8.91 -23.82 24.99
C TRP A 467 10.25 -24.07 25.69
N TYR A 468 11.34 -24.11 24.91
CA TYR A 468 12.69 -24.51 25.36
C TYR A 468 12.75 -25.86 26.12
N VAL A 469 11.85 -26.79 25.80
CA VAL A 469 11.85 -28.15 26.35
C VAL A 469 12.76 -29.03 25.50
N SER A 470 13.81 -29.62 26.09
CA SER A 470 14.71 -30.56 25.42
C SER A 470 13.96 -31.80 24.92
N LEU A 471 14.44 -32.40 23.83
CA LEU A 471 13.99 -33.71 23.39
C LEU A 471 14.36 -34.79 24.42
N LYS A 472 13.49 -35.79 24.57
CA LYS A 472 13.70 -36.97 25.41
C LYS A 472 13.64 -38.23 24.54
N ALA A 473 14.52 -39.20 24.79
CA ALA A 473 14.54 -40.48 24.06
C ALA A 473 13.48 -41.48 24.59
N CYS A 474 12.23 -41.04 24.69
CA CYS A 474 11.11 -41.83 25.21
C CYS A 474 9.82 -41.65 24.38
N ILE A 475 8.90 -42.61 24.47
CA ILE A 475 7.59 -42.60 23.82
C ILE A 475 6.57 -41.93 24.73
N SER A 476 6.07 -40.76 24.32
CA SER A 476 4.90 -40.13 24.97
C SER A 476 3.65 -40.98 24.76
N ARG A 477 2.87 -41.20 25.83
CA ARG A 477 1.60 -41.96 25.79
C ARG A 477 0.54 -41.20 24.99
N LEU A 478 -0.37 -41.94 24.36
CA LEU A 478 -1.61 -41.37 23.81
C LEU A 478 -2.62 -41.12 24.96
N PRO A 479 -3.53 -40.13 24.85
CA PRO A 479 -4.55 -39.87 25.86
C PRO A 479 -5.49 -41.07 26.07
N GLU A 480 -5.78 -41.40 27.33
CA GLU A 480 -6.46 -42.64 27.73
C GLU A 480 -8.00 -42.60 27.60
N ASN A 481 -8.58 -41.45 27.21
CA ASN A 481 -10.03 -41.19 27.18
C ASN A 481 -10.79 -41.91 26.04
N GLY A 482 -10.87 -43.24 26.13
CA GLY A 482 -11.90 -44.10 25.51
C GLY A 482 -12.02 -43.94 24.00
N GLU A 483 -11.17 -44.68 23.27
CA GLU A 483 -10.89 -44.53 21.84
C GLU A 483 -10.44 -43.11 21.46
N ALA A 484 -9.28 -42.99 20.82
CA ALA A 484 -8.96 -41.79 20.05
C ALA A 484 -9.92 -41.76 18.86
N PRO A 485 -10.99 -40.95 18.86
CA PRO A 485 -11.98 -41.03 17.80
C PRO A 485 -11.32 -40.56 16.52
N ALA A 486 -11.58 -41.22 15.39
CA ALA A 486 -11.16 -40.71 14.09
C ALA A 486 -11.54 -39.22 14.01
N PRO A 487 -10.58 -38.31 13.76
CA PRO A 487 -10.80 -36.88 13.96
C PRO A 487 -12.03 -36.43 13.18
N ILE A 488 -12.90 -35.68 13.85
CA ILE A 488 -14.17 -35.19 13.30
C ILE A 488 -13.92 -34.67 11.89
N GLN A 489 -14.61 -35.25 10.90
CA GLN A 489 -14.30 -35.03 9.48
C GLN A 489 -14.39 -33.53 9.14
N TRP A 490 -13.47 -33.05 8.31
CA TRP A 490 -13.50 -31.67 7.83
C TRP A 490 -14.77 -31.46 6.96
N PRO A 491 -15.52 -30.34 7.10
CA PRO A 491 -15.21 -29.14 7.89
C PRO A 491 -15.74 -29.11 9.33
N ALA A 492 -16.44 -30.16 9.81
CA ALA A 492 -17.17 -30.10 11.07
C ALA A 492 -16.28 -29.84 12.30
N ARG A 493 -15.01 -30.30 12.31
CA ARG A 493 -14.06 -30.04 13.41
C ARG A 493 -13.73 -28.57 13.64
N LEU A 494 -13.99 -27.69 12.67
CA LEU A 494 -13.76 -26.26 12.82
C LEU A 494 -14.63 -25.61 13.92
N MET A 495 -15.83 -26.13 14.13
CA MET A 495 -16.88 -25.53 14.99
C MET A 495 -17.25 -26.37 16.21
N GLN A 496 -16.78 -27.61 16.31
CA GLN A 496 -17.09 -28.51 17.43
C GLN A 496 -15.98 -28.46 18.51
N PRO A 497 -16.33 -28.36 19.81
CA PRO A 497 -15.34 -28.44 20.90
C PRO A 497 -14.66 -29.82 20.92
N PRO A 498 -13.32 -29.93 20.85
CA PRO A 498 -12.62 -31.23 20.84
C PRO A 498 -12.45 -31.81 22.24
N LYS A 499 -12.37 -33.15 22.38
CA LYS A 499 -12.13 -33.85 23.67
C LYS A 499 -10.98 -33.23 24.49
N ARG A 500 -9.89 -32.80 23.83
CA ARG A 500 -8.70 -32.21 24.50
C ARG A 500 -8.93 -30.87 25.18
N LEU A 501 -10.01 -30.14 24.85
CA LEU A 501 -10.38 -28.89 25.52
C LEU A 501 -10.54 -29.07 27.04
N GLN A 502 -10.98 -30.24 27.49
CA GLN A 502 -11.15 -30.53 28.93
C GLN A 502 -9.81 -30.56 29.69
N GLY A 503 -8.73 -30.97 29.02
CA GLY A 503 -7.38 -31.01 29.60
C GLY A 503 -6.66 -29.65 29.65
N VAL A 504 -7.22 -28.58 29.04
CA VAL A 504 -6.61 -27.25 29.12
C VAL A 504 -6.80 -26.70 30.54
N HIS A 505 -5.71 -26.38 31.22
CA HIS A 505 -5.70 -25.86 32.59
C HIS A 505 -6.20 -24.40 32.62
N MET A 506 -7.42 -24.17 33.09
CA MET A 506 -8.02 -22.84 33.23
C MET A 506 -9.12 -22.84 34.30
N ASP A 507 -9.31 -21.67 34.91
CA ASP A 507 -10.19 -21.44 36.06
C ASP A 507 -11.66 -21.82 35.78
N ALA A 508 -12.12 -21.63 34.52
CA ALA A 508 -13.46 -21.95 34.05
C ALA A 508 -13.70 -23.46 33.84
N ASN A 509 -13.45 -24.28 34.85
CA ASN A 509 -13.34 -25.74 34.71
C ASN A 509 -14.62 -26.44 34.20
N SER A 510 -15.80 -25.99 34.60
CA SER A 510 -17.10 -26.56 34.18
C SER A 510 -17.58 -26.05 32.81
N SER A 511 -17.18 -24.86 32.39
CA SER A 511 -17.81 -24.11 31.28
C SER A 511 -16.91 -23.98 30.03
N LYS A 512 -15.94 -24.89 29.85
CA LYS A 512 -14.94 -24.79 28.76
C LYS A 512 -15.57 -24.87 27.37
N ASN A 513 -16.60 -25.70 27.19
CA ASN A 513 -17.28 -25.88 25.89
C ASN A 513 -18.07 -24.63 25.51
N GLU A 514 -18.71 -24.01 26.50
CA GLU A 514 -19.50 -22.79 26.43
C GLU A 514 -18.61 -21.61 26.08
N LEU A 515 -17.44 -21.51 26.72
CA LEU A 515 -16.42 -20.50 26.42
C LEU A 515 -15.86 -20.65 24.99
N PHE A 516 -15.60 -21.87 24.53
CA PHE A 516 -15.19 -22.16 23.15
C PHE A 516 -16.26 -21.74 22.13
N LYS A 517 -17.54 -22.01 22.41
CA LYS A 517 -18.66 -21.57 21.56
C LYS A 517 -18.79 -20.05 21.53
N ALA A 518 -18.74 -19.41 22.70
CA ALA A 518 -18.83 -17.97 22.85
C ALA A 518 -17.68 -17.24 22.13
N GLU A 519 -16.43 -17.68 22.28
CA GLU A 519 -15.28 -17.11 21.56
C GLU A 519 -15.45 -17.27 20.03
N THR A 520 -15.93 -18.43 19.59
CA THR A 520 -16.15 -18.73 18.17
C THR A 520 -17.25 -17.84 17.57
N LYS A 521 -18.37 -17.65 18.28
CA LYS A 521 -19.46 -16.75 17.85
C LYS A 521 -19.01 -15.30 17.84
N PHE A 522 -18.38 -14.84 18.92
CA PHE A 522 -17.82 -13.50 19.05
C PHE A 522 -16.92 -13.13 17.87
N TRP A 523 -15.98 -14.01 17.51
CA TRP A 523 -15.11 -13.74 16.36
C TRP A 523 -15.84 -13.77 15.02
N ASP A 524 -16.82 -14.65 14.84
CA ASP A 524 -17.60 -14.69 13.59
C ASP A 524 -18.43 -13.41 13.38
N ASP A 525 -19.05 -12.89 14.45
CA ASP A 525 -19.78 -11.61 14.44
C ASP A 525 -18.86 -10.41 14.23
N ILE A 526 -17.73 -10.34 14.93
CA ILE A 526 -16.72 -9.26 14.79
C ILE A 526 -16.12 -9.27 13.38
N ILE A 527 -15.81 -10.44 12.83
CA ILE A 527 -15.25 -10.58 11.48
C ILE A 527 -16.30 -10.28 10.41
N GLU A 528 -17.58 -10.63 10.60
CA GLU A 528 -18.64 -10.09 9.73
C GLU A 528 -18.67 -8.57 9.80
N GLY A 529 -18.63 -7.97 10.98
CA GLY A 529 -18.53 -6.53 11.18
C GLY A 529 -17.37 -5.91 10.40
N PHE A 530 -16.18 -6.49 10.45
CA PHE A 530 -14.99 -6.02 9.73
C PHE A 530 -15.10 -6.21 8.21
N ILE A 531 -15.69 -7.31 7.73
CA ILE A 531 -16.00 -7.54 6.32
C ILE A 531 -17.04 -6.53 5.82
N ARG A 532 -18.09 -6.27 6.60
CA ARG A 532 -19.25 -5.43 6.27
C ARG A 532 -18.91 -3.94 6.30
N ILE A 533 -18.18 -3.49 7.32
CA ILE A 533 -17.85 -2.08 7.56
C ILE A 533 -16.52 -1.72 6.87
N PHE A 534 -15.42 -2.37 7.24
CA PHE A 534 -14.07 -2.03 6.74
C PHE A 534 -13.75 -2.61 5.35
N LYS A 535 -14.65 -3.44 4.81
CA LYS A 535 -14.57 -4.06 3.47
C LYS A 535 -13.35 -4.96 3.28
N TRP A 536 -13.01 -5.79 4.28
CA TRP A 536 -11.83 -6.66 4.29
C TRP A 536 -11.63 -7.51 3.02
N ARG A 537 -12.71 -7.99 2.37
CA ARG A 537 -12.62 -8.69 1.06
C ARG A 537 -11.90 -7.88 -0.04
N LYS A 538 -11.83 -6.55 0.06
CA LYS A 538 -11.08 -5.68 -0.87
C LYS A 538 -9.57 -5.63 -0.60
N PHE A 539 -9.08 -6.14 0.53
CA PHE A 539 -7.66 -6.06 0.92
C PHE A 539 -6.79 -7.16 0.29
N LYS A 540 -7.37 -8.28 -0.19
CA LYS A 540 -6.63 -9.43 -0.75
C LYS A 540 -5.56 -9.98 0.19
N LEU A 541 -5.90 -10.10 1.48
CA LEU A 541 -5.05 -10.73 2.48
C LEU A 541 -4.69 -12.15 2.06
N ARG A 542 -3.45 -12.60 2.27
CA ARG A 542 -3.05 -14.00 2.08
C ARG A 542 -2.37 -14.57 3.33
N ASN A 543 -1.34 -13.89 3.83
CA ASN A 543 -0.61 -14.29 5.03
C ASN A 543 -1.15 -13.48 6.22
N VAL A 544 -1.88 -14.12 7.13
CA VAL A 544 -2.42 -13.49 8.34
C VAL A 544 -1.76 -14.13 9.57
N MET A 545 -1.59 -13.36 10.63
CA MET A 545 -1.22 -13.86 11.95
C MET A 545 -2.22 -13.34 12.98
N ASP A 546 -2.68 -14.23 13.85
CA ASP A 546 -3.34 -13.85 15.09
C ASP A 546 -2.36 -14.07 16.25
N MET A 547 -1.95 -12.97 16.89
CA MET A 547 -0.85 -12.95 17.86
C MET A 547 -1.26 -13.45 19.24
N ARG A 548 -2.55 -13.62 19.50
CA ARG A 548 -3.09 -14.15 20.77
C ARG A 548 -4.41 -14.88 20.49
N ALA A 549 -4.29 -16.09 19.97
CA ALA A 549 -5.37 -16.75 19.23
C ALA A 549 -6.52 -17.34 20.06
N GLY A 550 -6.38 -17.47 21.39
CA GLY A 550 -7.39 -18.13 22.22
C GLY A 550 -7.63 -19.59 21.78
N PHE A 551 -8.87 -19.97 21.49
CA PHE A 551 -9.22 -21.25 20.87
C PHE A 551 -9.17 -21.25 19.33
N GLY A 552 -8.61 -20.20 18.71
CA GLY A 552 -8.52 -20.04 17.26
C GLY A 552 -9.79 -19.50 16.60
N GLY A 553 -10.73 -18.90 17.37
CA GLY A 553 -12.01 -18.42 16.83
C GLY A 553 -11.87 -17.39 15.70
N PHE A 554 -10.87 -16.52 15.74
CA PHE A 554 -10.56 -15.56 14.67
C PHE A 554 -10.26 -16.24 13.33
N ALA A 555 -9.45 -17.31 13.34
CA ALA A 555 -9.15 -18.08 12.15
C ALA A 555 -10.36 -18.91 11.66
N ALA A 556 -11.14 -19.48 12.60
CA ALA A 556 -12.38 -20.16 12.27
C ALA A 556 -13.39 -19.24 11.56
N ALA A 557 -13.56 -18.01 12.06
CA ALA A 557 -14.39 -16.98 11.45
C ALA A 557 -13.93 -16.60 10.03
N LEU A 558 -12.62 -16.43 9.81
CA LEU A 558 -12.08 -16.13 8.47
C LEU A 558 -12.35 -17.25 7.45
N ILE A 559 -12.27 -18.51 7.87
CA ILE A 559 -12.60 -19.68 7.05
C ILE A 559 -14.12 -19.77 6.81
N ASN A 560 -14.93 -19.69 7.87
CA ASN A 560 -16.40 -19.73 7.80
C ASN A 560 -16.96 -18.65 6.86
N ARG A 561 -16.45 -17.41 6.99
CA ARG A 561 -16.81 -16.29 6.12
C ARG A 561 -16.06 -16.30 4.77
N LYS A 562 -15.35 -17.38 4.44
CA LYS A 562 -14.71 -17.64 3.13
C LYS A 562 -13.78 -16.51 2.67
N LEU A 563 -12.69 -16.29 3.40
CA LEU A 563 -11.55 -15.48 2.94
C LEU A 563 -10.39 -16.39 2.51
N ASP A 564 -9.76 -16.07 1.38
CA ASP A 564 -8.69 -16.87 0.73
C ASP A 564 -7.30 -16.60 1.36
N CYS A 565 -7.24 -16.74 2.68
CA CYS A 565 -6.05 -16.53 3.49
C CYS A 565 -5.80 -17.68 4.46
N TRP A 566 -4.55 -17.82 4.90
CA TRP A 566 -4.19 -18.71 6.01
C TRP A 566 -3.79 -17.87 7.23
N VAL A 567 -3.94 -18.44 8.42
CA VAL A 567 -3.65 -17.77 9.69
C VAL A 567 -2.59 -18.57 10.46
N MET A 568 -1.52 -17.90 10.88
CA MET A 568 -0.67 -18.38 11.98
C MET A 568 -1.33 -18.02 13.31
N ASN A 569 -1.85 -19.00 14.03
CA ASN A 569 -2.47 -18.80 15.34
C ASN A 569 -1.41 -18.91 16.44
N VAL A 570 -1.06 -17.81 17.10
CA VAL A 570 -0.03 -17.80 18.14
C VAL A 570 -0.67 -17.93 19.53
N VAL A 571 -0.15 -18.86 20.33
CA VAL A 571 -0.50 -19.04 21.75
C VAL A 571 0.67 -18.50 22.58
N PRO A 572 0.47 -17.40 23.33
CA PRO A 572 1.52 -16.85 24.20
C PRO A 572 1.84 -17.81 25.35
N VAL A 573 3.12 -18.04 25.63
CA VAL A 573 3.57 -18.90 26.76
C VAL A 573 3.28 -18.31 28.15
N SER A 574 2.67 -17.12 28.20
CA SER A 574 2.18 -16.49 29.44
C SER A 574 0.74 -16.91 29.80
N GLU A 575 0.10 -17.78 28.99
CA GLU A 575 -1.32 -18.14 29.06
C GLU A 575 -1.54 -19.67 28.99
N PRO A 576 -2.73 -20.17 29.37
CA PRO A 576 -3.08 -21.59 29.20
C PRO A 576 -2.83 -22.11 27.78
N ASN A 577 -2.23 -23.30 27.70
CA ASN A 577 -1.87 -23.93 26.43
C ASN A 577 -3.10 -24.44 25.65
N THR A 578 -3.72 -23.55 24.88
CA THR A 578 -4.85 -23.88 23.97
C THR A 578 -4.40 -24.50 22.65
N LEU A 579 -3.10 -24.66 22.41
CA LEU A 579 -2.56 -25.07 21.12
C LEU A 579 -3.03 -26.48 20.67
N PRO A 580 -3.21 -27.49 21.56
CA PRO A 580 -3.86 -28.76 21.21
C PRO A 580 -5.26 -28.59 20.60
N VAL A 581 -6.05 -27.64 21.12
CA VAL A 581 -7.42 -27.35 20.65
C VAL A 581 -7.39 -26.73 19.26
N ILE A 582 -6.45 -25.82 18.99
CA ILE A 582 -6.28 -25.18 17.66
C ILE A 582 -5.98 -26.23 16.58
N TYR A 583 -5.10 -27.20 16.86
CA TYR A 583 -4.77 -28.26 15.91
C TYR A 583 -5.91 -29.28 15.72
N ASP A 584 -6.68 -29.58 16.77
CA ASP A 584 -7.88 -30.44 16.65
C ASP A 584 -8.98 -29.76 15.81
N ARG A 585 -9.13 -28.42 15.87
CA ARG A 585 -9.98 -27.65 14.96
C ARG A 585 -9.55 -27.69 13.49
N GLY A 586 -8.37 -28.25 13.17
CA GLY A 586 -7.83 -28.26 11.81
C GLY A 586 -7.24 -26.92 11.37
N LEU A 587 -6.67 -26.16 12.31
CA LEU A 587 -5.97 -24.90 12.11
C LEU A 587 -4.45 -25.08 12.32
N LEU A 588 -3.64 -24.13 11.83
CA LEU A 588 -2.20 -24.06 12.11
C LEU A 588 -1.93 -23.09 13.25
N GLY A 589 -0.99 -23.41 14.14
CA GLY A 589 -0.57 -22.52 15.20
C GLY A 589 0.79 -22.86 15.80
N VAL A 590 1.27 -22.01 16.71
CA VAL A 590 2.58 -22.14 17.35
C VAL A 590 2.59 -21.55 18.77
N ALA A 591 3.37 -22.13 19.67
CA ALA A 591 3.68 -21.56 20.98
C ALA A 591 4.81 -20.52 20.85
N HIS A 592 4.68 -19.35 21.49
CA HIS A 592 5.69 -18.29 21.39
C HIS A 592 5.72 -17.37 22.61
N ASP A 593 6.91 -16.90 22.99
CA ASP A 593 7.07 -15.77 23.90
C ASP A 593 7.27 -14.47 23.13
N TRP A 594 6.30 -13.55 23.20
CA TRP A 594 6.37 -12.22 22.56
C TRP A 594 7.43 -11.29 23.18
N CYS A 595 8.07 -11.69 24.29
CA CYS A 595 9.28 -11.03 24.78
C CYS A 595 10.54 -11.41 23.98
N GLU A 596 10.44 -12.36 23.04
CA GLU A 596 11.49 -12.75 22.09
C GLU A 596 11.06 -12.52 20.62
N PRO A 597 12.02 -12.40 19.68
CA PRO A 597 11.71 -12.37 18.24
C PRO A 597 11.17 -13.69 17.66
N PHE A 598 10.41 -13.60 16.56
CA PHE A 598 9.70 -14.71 15.92
C PHE A 598 10.51 -15.34 14.76
N ASP A 599 10.46 -16.67 14.58
CA ASP A 599 11.24 -17.41 13.56
C ASP A 599 10.65 -17.32 12.14
N THR A 600 10.58 -16.09 11.64
CA THR A 600 10.10 -15.76 10.32
C THR A 600 10.94 -14.66 9.69
N TYR A 601 10.93 -14.59 8.37
CA TYR A 601 11.64 -13.55 7.63
C TYR A 601 10.93 -12.19 7.84
N PRO A 602 11.67 -11.08 7.78
CA PRO A 602 11.06 -9.77 7.72
C PRO A 602 10.08 -9.66 6.54
N ARG A 603 8.98 -8.92 6.74
CA ARG A 603 7.95 -8.61 5.73
C ARG A 603 7.20 -9.86 5.24
N THR A 604 6.78 -10.72 6.15
CA THR A 604 6.05 -11.97 5.87
C THR A 604 4.53 -11.81 5.81
N TYR A 605 3.93 -11.04 6.71
CA TYR A 605 2.47 -10.99 6.90
C TYR A 605 1.80 -9.76 6.25
N ASP A 606 0.59 -9.93 5.74
CA ASP A 606 -0.27 -8.86 5.19
C ASP A 606 -1.10 -8.18 6.29
N LEU A 607 -1.53 -8.96 7.28
CA LEU A 607 -2.31 -8.53 8.44
C LEU A 607 -1.76 -9.19 9.71
N LEU A 608 -1.48 -8.37 10.72
CA LEU A 608 -1.33 -8.80 12.11
C LEU A 608 -2.60 -8.46 12.89
N HIS A 609 -3.13 -9.43 13.64
CA HIS A 609 -4.22 -9.26 14.59
C HIS A 609 -3.71 -9.50 16.02
N ALA A 610 -4.14 -8.69 16.98
CA ALA A 610 -3.80 -8.86 18.39
C ALA A 610 -4.95 -8.39 19.28
N PHE A 611 -5.45 -9.26 20.17
CA PHE A 611 -6.57 -8.93 21.08
C PHE A 611 -6.24 -9.21 22.55
N GLY A 612 -6.07 -8.15 23.34
CA GLY A 612 -5.67 -8.19 24.76
C GLY A 612 -4.18 -8.49 25.01
N LEU A 613 -3.38 -8.66 23.95
CA LEU A 613 -1.98 -9.06 24.01
C LEU A 613 -1.12 -8.11 24.85
N PHE A 614 -1.27 -6.80 24.66
CA PHE A 614 -0.38 -5.83 25.27
C PHE A 614 -0.71 -5.59 26.74
N SER A 615 -1.99 -5.66 27.13
CA SER A 615 -2.37 -5.70 28.56
C SER A 615 -1.72 -6.86 29.32
N LYS A 616 -1.46 -7.99 28.66
CA LYS A 616 -0.79 -9.16 29.23
C LYS A 616 0.73 -8.99 29.25
N GLU A 617 1.36 -8.84 28.08
CA GLU A 617 2.82 -8.92 27.95
C GLU A 617 3.59 -7.69 28.47
N ARG A 618 2.94 -6.52 28.58
CA ARG A 618 3.59 -5.31 29.14
C ARG A 618 4.05 -5.45 30.60
N LYS A 619 3.61 -6.52 31.29
CA LYS A 619 4.10 -6.90 32.63
C LYS A 619 5.45 -7.63 32.60
N ARG A 620 5.86 -8.19 31.45
CA ARG A 620 7.05 -9.06 31.28
C ARG A 620 8.16 -8.38 30.47
N CYS A 621 7.79 -7.62 29.45
CA CYS A 621 8.69 -6.94 28.53
C CYS A 621 8.10 -5.63 27.96
N ASN A 622 8.93 -4.88 27.23
CA ASN A 622 8.59 -3.54 26.74
C ASN A 622 7.70 -3.60 25.48
N VAL A 623 6.58 -2.87 25.49
CA VAL A 623 5.62 -2.74 24.37
C VAL A 623 6.31 -2.34 23.06
N SER A 624 7.35 -1.52 23.11
CA SER A 624 8.11 -1.10 21.92
C SER A 624 8.91 -2.24 21.27
N SER A 625 9.36 -3.24 22.03
CA SER A 625 10.04 -4.43 21.48
C SER A 625 9.06 -5.27 20.65
N ILE A 626 7.87 -5.51 21.18
CA ILE A 626 6.79 -6.22 20.48
C ILE A 626 6.40 -5.46 19.20
N LEU A 627 6.27 -4.13 19.27
CA LEU A 627 5.89 -3.31 18.11
C LEU A 627 7.00 -3.20 17.05
N LEU A 628 8.27 -3.25 17.43
CA LEU A 628 9.40 -3.34 16.48
C LEU A 628 9.44 -4.71 15.78
N GLU A 629 9.13 -5.79 16.51
CA GLU A 629 9.00 -7.11 15.90
C GLU A 629 7.78 -7.19 14.96
N MET A 630 6.64 -6.61 15.35
CA MET A 630 5.49 -6.41 14.47
C MET A 630 5.86 -5.61 13.21
N ASP A 631 6.70 -4.57 13.32
CA ASP A 631 7.21 -3.86 12.14
C ASP A 631 8.09 -4.77 11.28
N ARG A 632 9.03 -5.51 11.88
CA ARG A 632 9.91 -6.44 11.15
C ARG A 632 9.09 -7.43 10.34
N ILE A 633 8.10 -8.11 10.93
CA ILE A 633 7.36 -9.19 10.26
C ILE A 633 6.21 -8.70 9.36
N LEU A 634 5.71 -7.47 9.53
CA LEU A 634 4.63 -6.90 8.70
C LEU A 634 5.16 -6.34 7.37
N ARG A 635 4.50 -6.71 6.26
CA ARG A 635 4.81 -6.24 4.90
C ARG A 635 4.67 -4.72 4.77
N PRO A 636 5.49 -4.06 3.93
CA PRO A 636 5.20 -2.71 3.46
C PRO A 636 3.80 -2.66 2.82
N GLY A 637 2.95 -1.72 3.25
CA GLY A 637 1.55 -1.66 2.84
C GLY A 637 0.60 -2.57 3.62
N GLY A 638 1.12 -3.41 4.52
CA GLY A 638 0.35 -4.29 5.39
C GLY A 638 -0.38 -3.55 6.52
N LYS A 639 -1.18 -4.29 7.28
CA LYS A 639 -2.08 -3.76 8.32
C LYS A 639 -1.84 -4.41 9.68
N ALA A 640 -2.15 -3.67 10.73
CA ALA A 640 -2.35 -4.24 12.06
C ALA A 640 -3.71 -3.82 12.64
N TYR A 641 -4.40 -4.76 13.27
CA TYR A 641 -5.63 -4.54 14.03
C TYR A 641 -5.39 -4.97 15.47
N ILE A 642 -5.33 -4.00 16.38
CA ILE A 642 -4.95 -4.21 17.78
C ILE A 642 -6.14 -3.80 18.66
N GLY A 643 -6.77 -4.75 19.36
CA GLY A 643 -7.85 -4.49 20.32
C GLY A 643 -7.36 -4.69 21.75
N ASP A 644 -7.34 -3.64 22.56
CA ASP A 644 -6.82 -3.69 23.94
C ASP A 644 -7.49 -2.62 24.82
N ARG A 645 -7.11 -2.53 26.11
CA ARG A 645 -7.57 -1.49 27.04
C ARG A 645 -7.25 -0.09 26.48
N LYS A 646 -8.15 0.86 26.70
CA LYS A 646 -8.09 2.24 26.17
C LYS A 646 -6.75 2.94 26.43
N GLU A 647 -6.16 2.74 27.60
CA GLU A 647 -4.89 3.34 28.03
C GLU A 647 -3.71 2.73 27.27
N VAL A 648 -3.72 1.41 27.14
CA VAL A 648 -2.72 0.61 26.40
C VAL A 648 -2.77 0.94 24.91
N ILE A 649 -3.97 1.14 24.35
CA ILE A 649 -4.17 1.58 22.96
C ILE A 649 -3.58 2.97 22.70
N GLN A 650 -3.60 3.89 23.67
CA GLN A 650 -2.97 5.20 23.55
C GLN A 650 -1.43 5.10 23.57
N GLU A 651 -0.87 4.28 24.47
CA GLU A 651 0.58 3.97 24.53
C GLU A 651 1.09 3.37 23.19
N ILE A 652 0.40 2.35 22.68
CA ILE A 652 0.69 1.70 21.39
C ILE A 652 0.58 2.71 20.24
N LYS A 653 -0.40 3.64 20.29
CA LYS A 653 -0.52 4.66 19.25
C LYS A 653 0.71 5.59 19.21
N GLU A 654 1.22 6.01 20.36
CA GLU A 654 2.40 6.89 20.42
C GLU A 654 3.66 6.18 19.88
N ILE A 655 3.84 4.90 20.17
CA ILE A 655 4.94 4.09 19.62
C ILE A 655 4.74 3.85 18.11
N THR A 656 3.54 3.48 17.65
CA THR A 656 3.29 3.21 16.22
C THR A 656 3.38 4.47 15.34
N ASP A 657 2.98 5.64 15.85
CA ASP A 657 3.23 6.93 15.19
C ASP A 657 4.75 7.23 15.11
N ALA A 658 5.56 6.80 16.09
CA ALA A 658 7.02 6.92 16.08
C ALA A 658 7.74 5.92 15.15
N LEU A 659 7.16 4.72 14.95
CA LEU A 659 7.53 3.77 13.87
C LEU A 659 7.15 4.29 12.47
N GLY A 660 6.31 5.33 12.38
CA GLY A 660 5.84 5.90 11.11
C GLY A 660 4.64 5.18 10.49
N TRP A 661 3.94 4.34 11.26
CA TRP A 661 2.65 3.78 10.87
C TRP A 661 1.56 4.86 10.88
N ARG A 662 0.39 4.56 10.29
CA ARG A 662 -0.79 5.44 10.35
C ARG A 662 -1.89 4.77 11.17
N GLY A 663 -1.91 5.03 12.48
CA GLY A 663 -2.89 4.48 13.42
C GLY A 663 -4.13 5.34 13.62
N THR A 664 -5.32 4.72 13.52
CA THR A 664 -6.64 5.29 13.84
C THR A 664 -7.30 4.48 14.94
N ILE A 665 -7.63 5.11 16.08
CA ILE A 665 -8.39 4.47 17.16
C ILE A 665 -9.88 4.44 16.79
N ARG A 666 -10.57 3.36 17.15
CA ARG A 666 -12.00 3.12 16.98
C ARG A 666 -12.60 2.53 18.26
N ASP A 667 -13.87 2.84 18.48
CA ASP A 667 -14.69 2.21 19.51
C ASP A 667 -15.04 0.76 19.13
N THR A 668 -15.30 -0.09 20.13
CA THR A 668 -15.89 -1.41 19.95
C THR A 668 -17.42 -1.29 19.78
N ALA A 669 -18.12 -2.42 19.62
CA ALA A 669 -19.59 -2.43 19.61
C ALA A 669 -20.21 -1.93 20.93
N GLU A 670 -19.46 -1.99 22.03
CA GLU A 670 -19.82 -1.41 23.35
C GLU A 670 -19.79 0.14 23.37
N GLY A 671 -19.30 0.79 22.30
CA GLY A 671 -19.40 2.24 22.10
C GLY A 671 -18.32 3.10 22.77
N PRO A 672 -18.55 4.43 22.91
CA PRO A 672 -17.52 5.40 23.28
C PRO A 672 -17.00 5.24 24.71
N TYR A 673 -17.82 4.73 25.63
CA TYR A 673 -17.45 4.52 27.03
C TYR A 673 -16.80 3.15 27.32
N ALA A 674 -16.72 2.27 26.31
CA ALA A 674 -16.08 0.96 26.42
C ALA A 674 -14.65 1.03 26.99
N SER A 675 -14.31 0.08 27.87
CA SER A 675 -12.97 -0.05 28.47
C SER A 675 -11.90 -0.49 27.46
N ARG A 676 -12.32 -1.14 26.36
CA ARG A 676 -11.48 -1.55 25.23
C ARG A 676 -11.68 -0.65 24.02
N LYS A 677 -10.64 -0.52 23.21
CA LYS A 677 -10.65 0.18 21.90
C LYS A 677 -9.87 -0.62 20.87
N VAL A 678 -10.13 -0.36 19.58
CA VAL A 678 -9.42 -0.98 18.46
C VAL A 678 -8.57 0.06 17.75
N LEU A 679 -7.24 -0.13 17.76
CA LEU A 679 -6.31 0.62 16.93
C LEU A 679 -6.17 -0.08 15.57
N MET A 680 -6.57 0.61 14.52
CA MET A 680 -6.38 0.20 13.13
C MET A 680 -5.16 0.92 12.54
N CYS A 681 -4.10 0.18 12.22
CA CYS A 681 -2.86 0.70 11.69
C CYS A 681 -2.60 0.28 10.23
N ASP A 682 -2.26 1.26 9.39
CA ASP A 682 -1.65 1.05 8.08
C ASP A 682 -0.13 1.25 8.15
N LYS A 683 0.66 0.18 7.99
CA LYS A 683 2.10 0.32 7.71
C LYS A 683 2.24 0.88 6.29
N PRO A 684 2.91 2.02 6.07
CA PRO A 684 3.05 2.57 4.73
C PRO A 684 3.78 1.59 3.80
N MET A 685 3.41 1.57 2.52
CA MET A 685 4.33 1.09 1.48
C MET A 685 5.59 1.96 1.55
N VAL A 686 6.75 1.39 1.20
CA VAL A 686 7.96 2.20 0.94
C VAL A 686 7.73 2.96 -0.36
N TRP A 687 7.11 4.13 -0.22
CA TRP A 687 6.40 4.82 -1.29
C TRP A 687 7.35 5.67 -2.14
N PHE A 688 7.72 5.13 -3.31
CA PHE A 688 8.28 5.87 -4.46
C PHE A 688 7.21 6.79 -5.12
N SER A 689 6.22 7.28 -4.35
CA SER A 689 4.81 7.28 -4.79
C SER A 689 4.35 8.43 -5.66
N ASN A 690 4.97 9.61 -5.53
CA ASN A 690 4.25 10.83 -5.90
C ASN A 690 4.10 11.01 -7.41
N VAL A 691 4.89 10.30 -8.22
CA VAL A 691 4.66 10.11 -9.65
C VAL A 691 4.98 8.66 -10.03
N PRO A 692 3.98 7.76 -10.13
CA PRO A 692 4.21 6.31 -10.32
C PRO A 692 4.62 5.92 -11.75
N HIS A 693 4.71 6.87 -12.68
CA HIS A 693 4.98 6.63 -14.10
C HIS A 693 6.46 6.86 -14.40
N THR A 694 7.29 5.80 -14.40
CA THR A 694 8.69 5.91 -14.85
C THR A 694 8.83 6.28 -16.32
N ARG A 695 7.76 6.13 -17.11
CA ARG A 695 7.76 6.30 -18.56
C ARG A 695 8.40 7.61 -19.05
N LEU A 696 8.34 8.73 -18.31
CA LEU A 696 9.05 9.95 -18.73
C LEU A 696 10.58 9.85 -18.55
N VAL A 697 11.06 9.09 -17.55
CA VAL A 697 12.48 8.71 -17.44
C VAL A 697 12.86 7.73 -18.55
N ASP A 698 12.00 6.77 -18.85
CA ASP A 698 12.25 5.76 -19.87
C ASP A 698 12.26 6.37 -21.29
N ASP A 699 11.33 7.31 -21.58
CA ASP A 699 11.18 8.01 -22.87
C ASP A 699 12.14 9.22 -23.05
N LYS A 700 12.61 9.88 -21.96
CA LYS A 700 13.37 11.16 -22.01
C LYS A 700 14.65 11.20 -21.16
N GLY A 701 15.02 10.13 -20.45
CA GLY A 701 16.17 10.12 -19.55
C GLY A 701 17.49 10.47 -20.24
N GLY A 702 17.71 9.96 -21.46
CA GLY A 702 18.86 10.29 -22.31
C GLY A 702 18.92 11.74 -22.82
N GLN A 703 17.90 12.56 -22.54
CA GLN A 703 17.87 14.00 -22.88
C GLN A 703 18.09 14.89 -21.64
N ASN A 704 18.52 14.31 -20.51
CA ASN A 704 18.71 15.00 -19.23
C ASN A 704 17.46 15.73 -18.66
N TRP A 705 16.25 15.38 -19.11
CA TRP A 705 15.00 15.92 -18.54
C TRP A 705 14.83 15.50 -17.08
N ILE A 706 14.96 14.19 -16.84
CA ILE A 706 14.67 13.54 -15.55
C ILE A 706 15.46 12.23 -15.48
N THR A 707 16.04 11.94 -14.30
CA THR A 707 16.80 10.72 -14.04
C THR A 707 16.30 10.07 -12.76
N LYS A 708 16.32 8.73 -12.68
CA LYS A 708 15.92 7.97 -11.49
C LYS A 708 17.16 7.60 -10.68
N VAL A 709 17.29 8.15 -9.47
CA VAL A 709 18.44 7.96 -8.59
C VAL A 709 17.96 7.36 -7.27
N LYS A 710 18.31 6.09 -7.03
CA LYS A 710 17.82 5.28 -5.88
C LYS A 710 16.28 5.31 -5.79
N ASP A 711 15.75 6.02 -4.79
CA ASP A 711 14.35 6.18 -4.42
C ASP A 711 13.71 7.48 -4.96
N LYS A 712 14.44 8.29 -5.72
CA LYS A 712 14.08 9.67 -6.07
C LYS A 712 14.20 9.95 -7.57
N PHE A 713 13.45 10.93 -8.04
CA PHE A 713 13.69 11.57 -9.33
C PHE A 713 14.63 12.77 -9.15
N ARG A 714 15.72 12.82 -9.93
CA ARG A 714 16.64 13.95 -10.03
C ARG A 714 16.40 14.65 -11.38
N PHE A 715 16.12 15.93 -11.32
CA PHE A 715 15.95 16.81 -12.47
C PHE A 715 17.23 17.64 -12.61
N PRO A 716 18.14 17.32 -13.55
CA PRO A 716 19.45 17.98 -13.64
C PRO A 716 19.40 19.30 -14.43
N GLY A 717 18.21 19.90 -14.59
CA GLY A 717 18.00 21.14 -15.37
C GLY A 717 18.07 20.98 -16.88
N GLY A 718 18.24 19.75 -17.39
CA GLY A 718 18.31 19.48 -18.83
C GLY A 718 16.95 19.54 -19.53
N GLY A 719 17.01 19.41 -20.86
CA GLY A 719 15.87 19.51 -21.77
C GLY A 719 16.33 19.46 -23.22
N THR A 720 15.40 19.27 -24.17
CA THR A 720 15.73 19.12 -25.61
C THR A 720 16.34 20.39 -26.24
N GLN A 721 16.22 21.54 -25.56
CA GLN A 721 16.88 22.82 -25.87
C GLN A 721 17.71 23.35 -24.68
N PHE A 722 17.82 22.59 -23.59
CA PHE A 722 18.63 22.94 -22.41
C PHE A 722 19.80 21.95 -22.31
N ILE A 723 20.53 21.80 -23.42
CA ILE A 723 21.57 20.76 -23.60
C ILE A 723 22.68 20.93 -22.56
N HIS A 724 23.03 22.18 -22.24
CA HIS A 724 24.00 22.55 -21.20
C HIS A 724 23.34 22.96 -19.86
N GLY A 725 22.06 22.63 -19.68
CA GLY A 725 21.25 23.00 -18.51
C GLY A 725 20.49 24.32 -18.67
N ALA A 726 19.36 24.44 -17.96
CA ALA A 726 18.49 25.61 -18.01
C ALA A 726 19.16 26.90 -17.50
N ASP A 727 20.13 26.79 -16.59
CA ASP A 727 20.84 27.95 -16.02
C ASP A 727 21.63 28.73 -17.09
N GLN A 728 22.42 28.02 -17.90
CA GLN A 728 23.18 28.62 -19.01
C GLN A 728 22.25 29.19 -20.10
N TYR A 729 21.06 28.60 -20.29
CA TYR A 729 20.05 29.13 -21.21
C TYR A 729 19.43 30.44 -20.70
N LEU A 730 19.22 30.57 -19.39
CA LEU A 730 18.78 31.83 -18.77
C LEU A 730 19.89 32.90 -18.83
N ASP A 731 21.15 32.52 -18.63
CA ASP A 731 22.30 33.43 -18.79
C ASP A 731 22.46 33.87 -20.25
N GLN A 732 22.22 32.97 -21.22
CA GLN A 732 22.19 33.32 -22.63
C GLN A 732 21.08 34.35 -22.92
N ILE A 733 19.88 34.19 -22.36
CA ILE A 733 18.78 35.15 -22.52
C ILE A 733 19.15 36.54 -21.95
N SER A 734 19.64 36.62 -20.71
CA SER A 734 20.04 37.91 -20.12
C SER A 734 21.27 38.54 -20.81
N LYS A 735 22.11 37.75 -21.47
CA LYS A 735 23.20 38.25 -22.33
C LYS A 735 22.71 38.73 -23.71
N MET A 736 21.74 38.02 -24.29
CA MET A 736 21.12 38.36 -25.58
C MET A 736 20.30 39.66 -25.49
N VAL A 737 19.59 39.86 -24.38
CA VAL A 737 18.70 41.00 -24.14
C VAL A 737 18.91 41.49 -22.69
N PRO A 738 19.81 42.46 -22.45
CA PRO A 738 20.13 42.96 -21.10
C PRO A 738 18.93 43.55 -20.32
N ASP A 739 17.90 44.05 -21.01
CA ASP A 739 16.61 44.46 -20.41
C ASP A 739 15.93 43.31 -19.61
N VAL A 740 16.27 42.05 -19.89
CA VAL A 740 15.76 40.86 -19.18
C VAL A 740 16.51 40.68 -17.85
N ALA A 741 16.32 41.66 -16.97
CA ALA A 741 16.74 41.64 -15.58
C ALA A 741 15.76 40.78 -14.75
N PHE A 742 15.99 39.46 -14.74
CA PHE A 742 15.29 38.51 -13.87
C PHE A 742 15.41 38.92 -12.40
N GLY A 743 14.29 38.86 -11.67
CA GLY A 743 14.22 39.23 -10.25
C GLY A 743 14.18 40.74 -10.00
N SER A 744 14.09 41.57 -11.04
CA SER A 744 14.04 43.03 -10.89
C SER A 744 13.03 43.69 -11.82
N HIS A 745 13.18 43.53 -13.14
CA HIS A 745 12.21 44.00 -14.12
C HIS A 745 11.29 42.86 -14.58
N THR A 746 11.91 41.72 -14.94
CA THR A 746 11.19 40.47 -15.21
C THR A 746 10.92 39.73 -13.89
N ARG A 747 9.65 39.48 -13.58
CA ARG A 747 9.19 38.83 -12.33
C ARG A 747 8.08 37.80 -12.54
N VAL A 748 7.25 37.94 -13.58
CA VAL A 748 6.15 37.00 -13.89
C VAL A 748 6.26 36.51 -15.34
N VAL A 749 6.37 35.19 -15.52
CA VAL A 749 6.67 34.55 -16.82
C VAL A 749 5.72 33.39 -17.10
N LEU A 750 5.36 33.16 -18.36
CA LEU A 750 4.61 31.98 -18.82
C LEU A 750 5.55 31.02 -19.58
N ASP A 751 5.62 29.75 -19.17
CA ASP A 751 6.42 28.71 -19.84
C ASP A 751 5.50 27.70 -20.55
N VAL A 752 5.41 27.82 -21.88
CA VAL A 752 4.45 27.12 -22.72
C VAL A 752 5.07 25.84 -23.28
N GLY A 753 4.45 24.69 -23.00
CA GLY A 753 5.02 23.38 -23.33
C GLY A 753 6.19 23.00 -22.40
N CYS A 754 6.12 23.41 -21.13
CA CYS A 754 7.20 23.43 -20.13
C CYS A 754 7.95 22.10 -19.88
N GLY A 755 7.43 20.97 -20.34
CA GLY A 755 8.00 19.66 -20.04
C GLY A 755 7.91 19.34 -18.53
N VAL A 756 9.03 18.99 -17.93
CA VAL A 756 9.15 18.85 -16.45
C VAL A 756 9.25 20.19 -15.70
N ALA A 757 9.06 21.32 -16.39
CA ALA A 757 9.32 22.68 -15.94
C ALA A 757 10.79 22.89 -15.49
N SER A 758 11.75 22.56 -16.37
CA SER A 758 13.18 22.87 -16.10
C SER A 758 13.42 24.38 -16.07
N PHE A 759 12.90 25.12 -17.05
CA PHE A 759 13.05 26.57 -17.19
C PHE A 759 12.45 27.32 -15.98
N GLY A 760 11.15 27.12 -15.71
CA GLY A 760 10.48 27.77 -14.59
C GLY A 760 11.07 27.45 -13.21
N ALA A 761 11.67 26.27 -13.02
CA ALA A 761 12.31 25.90 -11.75
C ALA A 761 13.62 26.66 -11.47
N TYR A 762 14.42 26.95 -12.49
CA TYR A 762 15.68 27.70 -12.34
C TYR A 762 15.44 29.21 -12.23
N LEU A 763 14.29 29.69 -12.72
CA LEU A 763 13.83 31.06 -12.53
C LEU A 763 13.41 31.38 -11.09
N LEU A 764 12.94 30.39 -10.31
CA LEU A 764 12.64 30.60 -8.87
C LEU A 764 13.87 31.07 -8.08
N SER A 765 15.05 30.50 -8.36
CA SER A 765 16.34 30.93 -7.77
C SER A 765 16.81 32.31 -8.24
N ARG A 766 16.17 32.89 -9.26
CA ARG A 766 16.39 34.27 -9.75
C ARG A 766 15.25 35.22 -9.33
N ASP A 767 14.45 34.82 -8.32
CA ASP A 767 13.25 35.53 -7.82
C ASP A 767 12.22 35.87 -8.91
N VAL A 768 11.97 34.90 -9.82
CA VAL A 768 10.96 35.00 -10.89
C VAL A 768 9.92 33.89 -10.78
N LEU A 769 8.65 34.29 -10.70
CA LEU A 769 7.52 33.37 -10.70
C LEU A 769 7.16 32.97 -12.14
N THR A 770 7.43 31.73 -12.49
CA THR A 770 7.11 31.18 -13.82
C THR A 770 5.94 30.22 -13.74
N LEU A 771 4.84 30.55 -14.40
CA LEU A 771 3.69 29.66 -14.54
C LEU A 771 3.91 28.71 -15.72
N SER A 772 4.04 27.43 -15.41
CA SER A 772 4.41 26.39 -16.37
C SER A 772 3.15 25.67 -16.89
N ILE A 773 2.86 25.73 -18.20
CA ILE A 773 1.67 25.12 -18.79
C ILE A 773 1.98 24.08 -19.85
N ALA A 774 1.17 23.03 -19.88
CA ALA A 774 1.22 21.96 -20.89
C ALA A 774 -0.15 21.26 -21.00
N PRO A 775 -0.51 20.76 -22.19
CA PRO A 775 -1.66 19.88 -22.36
C PRO A 775 -1.46 18.55 -21.63
N LYS A 776 -2.57 17.86 -21.33
CA LYS A 776 -2.53 16.47 -20.86
C LYS A 776 -2.19 15.54 -22.03
N ASP A 777 -0.92 15.19 -22.16
CA ASP A 777 -0.39 14.41 -23.29
C ASP A 777 -0.12 12.92 -22.98
N VAL A 778 0.41 12.19 -23.98
CA VAL A 778 0.70 10.75 -23.90
C VAL A 778 1.83 10.37 -22.92
N HIS A 779 2.52 11.33 -22.31
CA HIS A 779 3.46 11.11 -21.21
C HIS A 779 2.81 11.38 -19.82
N GLU A 780 1.58 11.90 -19.80
CA GLU A 780 0.59 11.96 -18.68
C GLU A 780 0.99 12.60 -17.34
N ASN A 781 2.22 13.10 -17.16
CA ASN A 781 2.74 13.43 -15.82
C ASN A 781 3.53 14.76 -15.73
N GLN A 782 3.64 15.51 -16.83
CA GLN A 782 4.52 16.70 -16.94
C GLN A 782 4.28 17.75 -15.85
N ILE A 783 3.05 18.27 -15.77
CA ILE A 783 2.62 19.24 -14.75
C ILE A 783 2.65 18.64 -13.33
N GLN A 784 2.41 17.33 -13.18
CA GLN A 784 2.51 16.66 -11.88
C GLN A 784 3.96 16.64 -11.36
N PHE A 785 4.96 16.40 -12.23
CA PHE A 785 6.37 16.51 -11.85
C PHE A 785 6.74 17.94 -11.42
N ALA A 786 6.25 18.98 -12.12
CA ALA A 786 6.47 20.37 -11.73
C ALA A 786 5.88 20.69 -10.34
N LEU A 787 4.62 20.29 -10.11
CA LEU A 787 3.94 20.52 -8.84
C LEU A 787 4.52 19.68 -7.68
N GLU A 788 5.10 18.49 -7.93
CA GLU A 788 5.84 17.76 -6.90
C GLU A 788 7.17 18.44 -6.51
N ARG A 789 7.82 19.12 -7.47
CA ARG A 789 9.07 19.86 -7.23
C ARG A 789 8.86 21.18 -6.47
N GLY A 790 7.64 21.69 -6.40
CA GLY A 790 7.34 23.02 -5.86
C GLY A 790 7.29 24.14 -6.90
N VAL A 791 7.18 23.80 -8.20
CA VAL A 791 7.23 24.76 -9.32
C VAL A 791 5.80 25.16 -9.70
N PRO A 792 5.49 26.46 -9.95
CA PRO A 792 4.17 26.88 -10.38
C PRO A 792 3.80 26.27 -11.73
N ALA A 793 2.70 25.53 -11.78
CA ALA A 793 2.26 24.86 -13.00
C ALA A 793 0.76 24.57 -13.04
N MET A 794 0.18 24.51 -14.24
CA MET A 794 -1.26 24.28 -14.47
C MET A 794 -1.49 23.47 -15.76
N VAL A 795 -2.60 22.72 -15.83
CA VAL A 795 -3.00 22.05 -17.07
C VAL A 795 -3.70 23.07 -17.95
N ALA A 796 -3.08 23.47 -19.06
CA ALA A 796 -3.66 24.41 -20.00
C ALA A 796 -3.03 24.24 -21.39
N ALA A 797 -3.77 24.64 -22.43
CA ALA A 797 -3.33 24.54 -23.81
C ALA A 797 -3.89 25.69 -24.66
N PHE A 798 -3.11 26.15 -25.64
CA PHE A 798 -3.56 27.08 -26.66
C PHE A 798 -4.54 26.34 -27.61
N ALA A 799 -5.84 26.59 -27.43
CA ALA A 799 -6.92 25.83 -28.05
C ALA A 799 -7.94 26.75 -28.75
N THR A 800 -9.16 26.87 -28.22
CA THR A 800 -10.28 27.64 -28.82
C THR A 800 -10.82 28.76 -27.93
N HIS A 801 -10.37 28.83 -26.67
CA HIS A 801 -10.76 29.85 -25.69
C HIS A 801 -9.52 30.61 -25.20
N ARG A 802 -9.73 31.83 -24.69
CA ARG A 802 -8.70 32.60 -23.97
C ARG A 802 -8.16 31.77 -22.81
N LEU A 803 -6.86 31.89 -22.54
CA LEU A 803 -6.28 31.40 -21.30
C LEU A 803 -6.80 32.23 -20.13
N LEU A 804 -6.91 31.59 -18.97
CA LEU A 804 -7.56 32.10 -17.75
C LEU A 804 -6.76 33.20 -17.02
N TYR A 805 -5.98 33.99 -17.77
CA TYR A 805 -5.09 35.05 -17.31
C TYR A 805 -5.45 36.36 -18.05
N PRO A 806 -5.32 37.53 -17.39
CA PRO A 806 -5.79 38.80 -17.92
C PRO A 806 -4.90 39.28 -19.08
N SER A 807 -5.29 40.35 -19.75
CA SER A 807 -4.36 41.04 -20.65
C SER A 807 -3.12 41.50 -19.87
N GLN A 808 -1.98 41.66 -20.55
CA GLN A 808 -0.78 42.25 -19.98
C GLN A 808 -0.39 41.61 -18.62
N ALA A 809 -0.51 40.29 -18.54
CA ALA A 809 -0.21 39.50 -17.35
C ALA A 809 1.31 39.34 -17.19
N PHE A 810 1.97 38.85 -18.24
CA PHE A 810 3.34 38.35 -18.18
C PHE A 810 4.37 39.37 -18.70
N ASP A 811 5.52 39.41 -18.01
CA ASP A 811 6.71 40.16 -18.43
C ASP A 811 7.41 39.45 -19.62
N ILE A 812 7.40 38.10 -19.61
CA ILE A 812 7.89 37.24 -20.71
C ILE A 812 6.94 36.06 -20.95
N ILE A 813 6.74 35.68 -22.21
CA ILE A 813 6.14 34.39 -22.60
C ILE A 813 7.17 33.57 -23.38
N HIS A 814 7.37 32.32 -22.96
CA HIS A 814 8.42 31.43 -23.44
C HIS A 814 7.84 30.15 -24.06
N CYS A 815 8.37 29.70 -25.20
CA CYS A 815 8.09 28.39 -25.79
C CYS A 815 9.39 27.74 -26.29
N SER A 816 9.70 26.55 -25.79
CA SER A 816 10.91 25.80 -26.17
C SER A 816 10.55 24.44 -26.76
N ARG A 817 10.62 24.33 -28.10
CA ARG A 817 10.04 23.24 -28.91
C ARG A 817 8.61 22.83 -28.48
N CYS A 818 7.76 23.78 -28.10
CA CYS A 818 6.40 23.50 -27.59
C CYS A 818 5.43 22.87 -28.61
N ARG A 819 5.83 22.74 -29.90
CA ARG A 819 5.05 22.15 -31.01
C ARG A 819 3.71 22.84 -31.33
N ILE A 820 3.53 24.06 -30.83
CA ILE A 820 2.46 24.95 -31.28
C ILE A 820 2.86 25.50 -32.65
N ASN A 821 1.96 25.36 -33.64
CA ASN A 821 2.01 26.23 -34.81
C ASN A 821 1.40 27.58 -34.39
N TRP A 822 2.20 28.65 -34.43
CA TRP A 822 1.79 30.00 -34.02
C TRP A 822 1.14 30.81 -35.14
N THR A 823 1.35 30.42 -36.40
CA THR A 823 0.91 31.14 -37.62
C THR A 823 -0.42 30.60 -38.17
N ARG A 824 -0.84 29.39 -37.75
CA ARG A 824 -2.16 28.82 -38.07
C ARG A 824 -3.31 29.78 -37.74
N ASP A 825 -4.42 29.62 -38.45
CA ASP A 825 -5.70 30.29 -38.21
C ASP A 825 -5.52 31.83 -38.09
N ASP A 826 -4.85 32.45 -39.08
CA ASP A 826 -4.47 33.87 -39.11
C ASP A 826 -3.72 34.36 -37.85
N GLY A 827 -2.92 33.48 -37.25
CA GLY A 827 -2.13 33.78 -36.06
C GLY A 827 -2.92 33.83 -34.74
N ILE A 828 -4.13 33.26 -34.68
CA ILE A 828 -5.03 33.38 -33.52
C ILE A 828 -4.40 32.96 -32.17
N LEU A 829 -3.44 32.03 -32.18
CA LEU A 829 -2.71 31.63 -30.98
C LEU A 829 -1.64 32.65 -30.56
N LEU A 830 -0.99 33.31 -31.53
CA LEU A 830 -0.04 34.38 -31.27
C LEU A 830 -0.75 35.69 -30.86
N LEU A 831 -1.98 35.90 -31.32
CA LEU A 831 -2.86 36.97 -30.82
C LEU A 831 -3.19 36.81 -29.34
N GLU A 832 -3.41 35.58 -28.86
CA GLU A 832 -3.57 35.32 -27.43
C GLU A 832 -2.26 35.59 -26.65
N VAL A 833 -1.10 35.22 -27.19
CA VAL A 833 0.21 35.63 -26.62
C VAL A 833 0.33 37.16 -26.58
N ASN A 834 -0.14 37.86 -27.62
CA ASN A 834 -0.15 39.32 -27.69
C ASN A 834 -1.11 39.93 -26.65
N ARG A 835 -2.30 39.37 -26.41
CA ARG A 835 -3.20 39.81 -25.33
C ARG A 835 -2.50 39.67 -23.97
N LEU A 836 -1.89 38.52 -23.71
CA LEU A 836 -1.27 38.14 -22.44
C LEU A 836 0.05 38.87 -22.13
N LEU A 837 0.82 39.30 -23.14
CA LEU A 837 2.07 40.05 -22.93
C LEU A 837 1.83 41.50 -22.48
N ARG A 838 2.65 41.96 -21.55
CA ARG A 838 2.77 43.38 -21.20
C ARG A 838 3.31 44.19 -22.38
N ALA A 839 2.92 45.46 -22.47
CA ALA A 839 3.60 46.42 -23.35
C ALA A 839 5.10 46.46 -23.01
N GLY A 840 5.97 46.37 -24.02
CA GLY A 840 7.42 46.22 -23.83
C GLY A 840 7.90 44.83 -23.37
N GLY A 841 6.99 43.88 -23.11
CA GLY A 841 7.31 42.51 -22.71
C GLY A 841 7.79 41.63 -23.87
N TYR A 842 8.40 40.48 -23.55
CA TYR A 842 9.14 39.67 -24.52
C TYR A 842 8.48 38.33 -24.85
N PHE A 843 8.49 37.94 -26.13
CA PHE A 843 8.23 36.57 -26.57
C PHE A 843 9.55 35.86 -26.88
N ALA A 844 9.85 34.76 -26.19
CA ALA A 844 11.07 33.97 -26.36
C ALA A 844 10.75 32.60 -26.97
N TRP A 845 11.15 32.39 -28.23
CA TRP A 845 10.88 31.17 -28.98
C TRP A 845 12.17 30.40 -29.27
N ALA A 846 12.22 29.13 -28.85
CA ALA A 846 13.34 28.23 -29.09
C ALA A 846 12.89 26.99 -29.86
N ALA A 847 12.69 27.13 -31.18
CA ALA A 847 12.13 26.10 -32.06
C ALA A 847 13.00 25.83 -33.29
N GLN A 848 12.65 24.79 -34.06
CA GLN A 848 13.40 24.37 -35.25
C GLN A 848 13.50 25.45 -36.36
N PRO A 849 12.45 26.24 -36.68
CA PRO A 849 12.54 27.36 -37.61
C PRO A 849 13.58 28.44 -37.25
N VAL A 850 14.00 28.51 -35.98
CA VAL A 850 15.00 29.49 -35.54
C VAL A 850 16.40 29.18 -36.09
N TYR A 851 16.76 27.90 -36.22
CA TYR A 851 18.15 27.45 -36.48
C TYR A 851 18.31 26.37 -37.55
N LYS A 852 17.22 25.83 -38.12
CA LYS A 852 17.29 24.93 -39.28
C LYS A 852 17.15 25.71 -40.58
N HIS A 853 17.94 25.32 -41.57
CA HIS A 853 17.90 25.87 -42.93
C HIS A 853 17.14 24.96 -43.93
N GLU A 854 16.33 24.02 -43.43
CA GLU A 854 15.42 23.21 -44.26
C GLU A 854 14.28 24.08 -44.81
N GLU A 855 13.85 23.87 -46.05
CA GLU A 855 12.88 24.70 -46.78
C GLU A 855 11.59 24.99 -45.98
N ALA A 856 10.88 23.94 -45.55
CA ALA A 856 9.69 24.05 -44.70
C ALA A 856 9.96 24.57 -43.26
N GLN A 857 11.22 24.86 -42.90
CA GLN A 857 11.59 25.55 -41.67
C GLN A 857 11.95 27.02 -41.92
N GLN A 858 12.41 27.36 -43.14
CA GLN A 858 12.55 28.74 -43.59
C GLN A 858 11.17 29.37 -43.87
N GLU A 859 10.25 28.61 -44.48
CA GLU A 859 8.85 29.01 -44.69
C GLU A 859 8.15 29.35 -43.37
N ALA A 860 8.12 28.40 -42.42
CA ALA A 860 7.56 28.60 -41.08
C ALA A 860 8.32 29.65 -40.22
N TRP A 861 9.56 30.01 -40.58
CA TRP A 861 10.25 31.14 -39.99
C TRP A 861 9.76 32.47 -40.59
N LYS A 862 9.62 32.53 -41.93
CA LYS A 862 9.12 33.71 -42.63
C LYS A 862 7.67 34.03 -42.26
N GLU A 863 6.77 33.04 -42.19
CA GLU A 863 5.39 33.24 -41.71
C GLU A 863 5.38 33.91 -40.33
N MET A 864 6.31 33.52 -39.45
CA MET A 864 6.44 34.09 -38.11
C MET A 864 6.98 35.51 -38.14
N GLU A 865 7.93 35.84 -39.02
CA GLU A 865 8.41 37.23 -39.24
C GLU A 865 7.30 38.11 -39.82
N ASP A 866 6.61 37.67 -40.87
CA ASP A 866 5.53 38.40 -41.51
C ASP A 866 4.37 38.68 -40.53
N LEU A 867 3.97 37.67 -39.74
CA LEU A 867 2.93 37.81 -38.71
C LEU A 867 3.38 38.68 -37.53
N THR A 868 4.62 38.55 -37.04
CA THR A 868 5.10 39.40 -35.94
C THR A 868 5.27 40.86 -36.35
N ALA A 869 5.65 41.13 -37.60
CA ALA A 869 5.62 42.46 -38.19
C ALA A 869 4.18 43.02 -38.27
N GLN A 870 3.20 42.22 -38.69
CA GLN A 870 1.77 42.60 -38.65
C GLN A 870 1.26 42.89 -37.24
N LEU A 871 1.83 42.25 -36.21
CA LEU A 871 1.55 42.53 -34.79
C LEU A 871 2.38 43.69 -34.21
N CYS A 872 3.15 44.42 -35.02
CA CYS A 872 4.06 45.49 -34.59
C CYS A 872 5.16 45.07 -33.59
N TRP A 873 5.55 43.79 -33.57
CA TRP A 873 6.60 43.29 -32.68
C TRP A 873 7.99 43.46 -33.29
N GLU A 874 8.95 43.88 -32.46
CA GLU A 874 10.36 44.04 -32.85
C GLU A 874 11.14 42.74 -32.59
N LEU A 875 11.82 42.17 -33.60
CA LEU A 875 12.78 41.07 -33.41
C LEU A 875 14.09 41.62 -32.82
N VAL A 876 14.19 41.68 -31.49
CA VAL A 876 15.34 42.26 -30.77
C VAL A 876 16.61 41.41 -30.94
N LYS A 877 16.49 40.08 -30.90
CA LYS A 877 17.65 39.19 -31.04
C LYS A 877 17.29 37.81 -31.56
N LYS A 878 18.12 37.30 -32.49
CA LYS A 878 18.18 35.90 -32.90
C LYS A 878 19.62 35.42 -32.67
N GLU A 879 19.82 34.40 -31.82
CA GLU A 879 21.15 33.88 -31.50
C GLU A 879 21.09 32.37 -31.21
N GLY A 880 21.88 31.58 -31.95
CA GLY A 880 21.83 30.12 -31.89
C GLY A 880 20.45 29.59 -32.24
N TYR A 881 19.76 29.01 -31.25
CA TYR A 881 18.43 28.42 -31.38
C TYR A 881 17.33 29.21 -30.66
N ILE A 882 17.61 30.46 -30.25
CA ILE A 882 16.68 31.35 -29.55
C ILE A 882 16.39 32.58 -30.42
N ALA A 883 15.11 32.93 -30.56
CA ALA A 883 14.65 34.21 -31.08
C ALA A 883 13.79 34.93 -30.03
N MET A 884 13.97 36.24 -29.92
CA MET A 884 13.31 37.09 -28.94
C MET A 884 12.69 38.31 -29.59
N TRP A 885 11.37 38.44 -29.46
CA TRP A 885 10.60 39.59 -29.91
C TRP A 885 10.16 40.46 -28.72
N LYS A 886 9.98 41.76 -28.94
CA LYS A 886 9.46 42.75 -27.98
C LYS A 886 8.12 43.29 -28.47
N LYS A 887 7.10 43.25 -27.60
CA LYS A 887 5.77 43.81 -27.86
C LYS A 887 5.84 45.35 -27.76
N PRO A 888 5.13 46.13 -28.60
CA PRO A 888 5.19 47.59 -28.57
C PRO A 888 4.76 48.20 -27.22
N LEU A 889 5.25 49.42 -26.95
CA LEU A 889 5.03 50.16 -25.69
C LEU A 889 3.70 50.93 -25.64
N ASN A 890 3.09 51.20 -26.80
CA ASN A 890 1.86 52.00 -26.93
C ASN A 890 1.14 51.68 -28.26
N ASN A 891 -0.06 52.25 -28.46
CA ASN A 891 -0.92 51.98 -29.62
C ASN A 891 -0.47 52.62 -30.95
N SER A 892 0.62 53.40 -31.02
CA SER A 892 0.97 54.18 -32.23
C SER A 892 1.06 53.31 -33.49
N CYS A 893 1.83 52.22 -33.44
CA CYS A 893 1.92 51.29 -34.57
C CYS A 893 0.58 50.59 -34.87
N TYR A 894 -0.19 50.22 -33.83
CA TYR A 894 -1.51 49.60 -34.00
C TYR A 894 -2.51 50.49 -34.76
N MET A 895 -2.51 51.80 -34.48
CA MET A 895 -3.40 52.78 -35.12
C MET A 895 -2.90 53.24 -36.50
N ASN A 896 -1.60 53.10 -36.78
CA ASN A 896 -1.00 53.42 -38.07
C ASN A 896 -1.12 52.28 -39.11
N ARG A 897 -1.71 51.12 -38.74
CA ARG A 897 -1.99 50.01 -39.67
C ARG A 897 -3.16 50.38 -40.58
N GLY A 898 -3.03 50.12 -41.88
CA GLY A 898 -4.10 50.34 -42.84
C GLY A 898 -5.33 49.45 -42.55
N PRO A 899 -6.56 49.88 -42.92
CA PRO A 899 -7.80 49.18 -42.56
C PRO A 899 -7.96 47.79 -43.21
N ALA A 900 -7.11 47.44 -44.19
CA ALA A 900 -7.05 46.12 -44.81
C ALA A 900 -5.95 45.19 -44.23
N VAL A 901 -5.25 45.61 -43.17
CA VAL A 901 -4.16 44.83 -42.56
C VAL A 901 -4.72 43.89 -41.50
N ASN A 902 -4.85 42.61 -41.86
CA ASN A 902 -5.11 41.54 -40.90
C ASN A 902 -3.91 41.35 -39.95
N PRO A 903 -4.14 40.85 -38.72
CA PRO A 903 -5.45 40.79 -38.06
C PRO A 903 -5.96 42.21 -37.67
N PRO A 904 -7.29 42.45 -37.66
CA PRO A 904 -7.88 43.75 -37.29
C PRO A 904 -7.68 44.10 -35.80
N LEU A 905 -8.04 45.32 -35.40
CA LEU A 905 -8.22 45.66 -33.98
C LEU A 905 -9.51 45.02 -33.43
N CYS A 906 -9.55 44.71 -32.14
CA CYS A 906 -10.79 44.27 -31.49
C CYS A 906 -11.79 45.42 -31.32
N ASP A 907 -13.07 45.07 -31.26
CA ASP A 907 -14.19 45.98 -31.03
C ASP A 907 -14.09 46.69 -29.67
N ALA A 908 -14.75 47.84 -29.53
CA ALA A 908 -14.60 48.70 -28.35
C ALA A 908 -15.26 48.13 -27.07
N ASP A 909 -16.14 47.14 -27.20
CA ASP A 909 -16.80 46.39 -26.14
C ASP A 909 -16.08 45.06 -25.79
N ASP A 910 -15.09 44.62 -26.57
CA ASP A 910 -14.29 43.44 -26.26
C ASP A 910 -13.30 43.73 -25.12
N ASN A 911 -13.74 43.52 -23.87
CA ASN A 911 -12.88 43.60 -22.70
C ASN A 911 -11.75 42.54 -22.79
N PRO A 912 -10.46 42.93 -22.87
CA PRO A 912 -9.35 41.98 -23.03
C PRO A 912 -8.93 41.31 -21.72
N ASP A 913 -9.45 41.77 -20.56
CA ASP A 913 -9.23 41.14 -19.25
C ASP A 913 -10.27 40.07 -18.91
N ASP A 914 -11.35 39.93 -19.71
CA ASP A 914 -12.35 38.87 -19.55
C ASP A 914 -11.94 37.58 -20.27
N VAL A 915 -12.08 36.45 -19.56
CA VAL A 915 -11.41 35.18 -19.90
C VAL A 915 -12.25 33.91 -19.71
N TRP A 916 -13.31 33.95 -18.89
CA TRP A 916 -14.08 32.75 -18.56
C TRP A 916 -14.96 32.31 -19.73
N TYR A 917 -14.65 31.16 -20.34
CA TYR A 917 -15.25 30.64 -21.58
C TYR A 917 -15.28 31.61 -22.78
N VAL A 918 -14.49 32.69 -22.75
CA VAL A 918 -14.38 33.61 -23.89
C VAL A 918 -13.62 32.93 -25.02
N SER A 919 -14.26 32.76 -26.17
CA SER A 919 -13.62 32.20 -27.37
C SER A 919 -12.42 33.06 -27.80
N LEU A 920 -11.40 32.44 -28.39
CA LEU A 920 -10.31 33.20 -29.01
C LEU A 920 -10.85 34.12 -30.10
N LYS A 921 -10.23 35.30 -30.23
CA LYS A 921 -10.61 36.32 -31.20
C LYS A 921 -9.44 36.55 -32.17
N ALA A 922 -9.73 36.59 -33.47
CA ALA A 922 -8.76 36.93 -34.50
C ALA A 922 -8.55 38.45 -34.62
N CYS A 923 -8.31 39.13 -33.49
CA CYS A 923 -8.13 40.58 -33.43
C CYS A 923 -7.08 41.00 -32.38
N ILE A 924 -6.51 42.19 -32.55
CA ILE A 924 -5.53 42.80 -31.65
C ILE A 924 -6.26 43.62 -30.58
N SER A 925 -6.15 43.20 -29.33
CA SER A 925 -6.56 44.00 -28.17
C SER A 925 -5.69 45.26 -28.04
N ARG A 926 -6.31 46.43 -27.86
CA ARG A 926 -5.62 47.71 -27.66
C ARG A 926 -4.79 47.69 -26.37
N LEU A 927 -3.69 48.44 -26.36
CA LEU A 927 -2.98 48.81 -25.14
C LEU A 927 -3.70 49.97 -24.42
N PRO A 928 -3.46 50.22 -23.12
CA PRO A 928 -4.04 51.35 -22.41
C PRO A 928 -3.66 52.69 -23.05
N GLU A 929 -4.62 53.62 -23.18
CA GLU A 929 -4.46 54.84 -23.98
C GLU A 929 -3.62 55.94 -23.30
N ASN A 930 -3.44 55.87 -21.97
CA ASN A 930 -2.60 56.80 -21.23
C ASN A 930 -1.11 56.56 -21.57
N GLY A 931 -0.55 57.45 -22.40
CA GLY A 931 0.72 57.32 -23.12
C GLY A 931 1.92 56.79 -22.33
N GLU A 932 2.72 56.00 -23.03
CA GLU A 932 3.75 55.08 -22.50
C GLU A 932 3.23 54.25 -21.32
N ALA A 933 2.86 52.99 -21.61
CA ALA A 933 2.57 52.03 -20.55
C ALA A 933 3.81 51.93 -19.64
N PRO A 934 3.75 52.46 -18.40
CA PRO A 934 4.96 52.77 -17.66
C PRO A 934 5.67 51.46 -17.31
N ALA A 935 6.98 51.43 -17.56
CA ALA A 935 7.84 50.31 -17.22
C ALA A 935 7.49 49.79 -15.81
N PRO A 936 7.07 48.51 -15.66
CA PRO A 936 6.46 48.04 -14.43
C PRO A 936 7.36 48.34 -13.22
N ILE A 937 6.74 48.90 -12.17
CA ILE A 937 7.41 49.33 -10.93
C ILE A 937 8.39 48.22 -10.51
N GLN A 938 9.65 48.58 -10.27
CA GLN A 938 10.72 47.61 -10.08
C GLN A 938 10.41 46.67 -8.90
N TRP A 939 10.67 45.38 -9.07
CA TRP A 939 10.54 44.41 -7.98
C TRP A 939 11.59 44.70 -6.89
N PRO A 940 11.23 44.66 -5.58
CA PRO A 940 9.96 44.23 -4.99
C PRO A 940 8.91 45.34 -4.77
N ALA A 941 9.17 46.59 -5.13
CA ALA A 941 8.29 47.72 -4.80
C ALA A 941 6.86 47.57 -5.35
N ARG A 942 6.68 46.92 -6.51
CA ARG A 942 5.34 46.65 -7.09
C ARG A 942 4.43 45.76 -6.22
N LEU A 943 5.00 45.01 -5.27
CA LEU A 943 4.23 44.16 -4.37
C LEU A 943 3.29 44.94 -3.43
N MET A 944 3.67 46.17 -3.06
CA MET A 944 3.01 46.98 -2.02
C MET A 944 2.37 48.27 -2.54
N GLN A 945 2.55 48.61 -3.82
CA GLN A 945 2.01 49.83 -4.43
C GLN A 945 0.74 49.54 -5.24
N PRO A 946 -0.32 50.37 -5.17
CA PRO A 946 -1.52 50.18 -5.97
C PRO A 946 -1.25 50.46 -7.46
N PRO A 947 -1.48 49.51 -8.38
CA PRO A 947 -1.18 49.69 -9.80
C PRO A 947 -2.25 50.52 -10.52
N LYS A 948 -1.89 51.18 -11.63
CA LYS A 948 -2.82 52.03 -12.42
C LYS A 948 -4.12 51.28 -12.80
N ARG A 949 -4.05 49.99 -13.14
CA ARG A 949 -5.22 49.16 -13.50
C ARG A 949 -6.25 48.95 -12.39
N LEU A 950 -5.89 49.21 -11.12
CA LEU A 950 -6.83 49.18 -10.00
C LEU A 950 -8.03 50.12 -10.22
N GLN A 951 -7.85 51.21 -10.97
CA GLN A 951 -8.93 52.15 -11.26
C GLN A 951 -9.98 51.57 -12.23
N GLY A 952 -9.59 50.63 -13.10
CA GLY A 952 -10.49 49.94 -14.04
C GLY A 952 -11.36 48.84 -13.40
N VAL A 953 -11.02 48.35 -12.21
CA VAL A 953 -11.79 47.28 -11.55
C VAL A 953 -13.17 47.81 -11.14
N HIS A 954 -14.25 47.24 -11.69
CA HIS A 954 -15.63 47.59 -11.35
C HIS A 954 -16.01 47.06 -9.96
N MET A 955 -16.37 47.93 -9.01
CA MET A 955 -16.69 47.54 -7.63
C MET A 955 -17.76 48.46 -7.02
N ASP A 956 -18.68 47.89 -6.24
CA ASP A 956 -19.87 48.57 -5.69
C ASP A 956 -19.59 49.54 -4.52
N ALA A 957 -18.33 49.92 -4.30
CA ALA A 957 -17.89 50.61 -3.09
C ALA A 957 -17.67 52.12 -3.29
N ASN A 958 -18.34 52.95 -2.48
CA ASN A 958 -18.14 54.41 -2.40
C ASN A 958 -16.77 54.83 -1.84
N SER A 959 -15.86 53.89 -1.51
CA SER A 959 -14.55 54.18 -0.93
C SER A 959 -13.44 54.18 -1.99
N SER A 960 -12.37 54.96 -1.74
CA SER A 960 -11.21 55.02 -2.62
C SER A 960 -10.58 53.63 -2.81
N LYS A 961 -10.52 53.17 -4.07
CA LYS A 961 -9.96 51.85 -4.44
C LYS A 961 -8.51 51.67 -3.94
N ASN A 962 -7.73 52.75 -3.91
CA ASN A 962 -6.37 52.76 -3.37
C ASN A 962 -6.33 52.47 -1.86
N GLU A 963 -7.31 52.96 -1.09
CA GLU A 963 -7.40 52.68 0.35
C GLU A 963 -7.92 51.27 0.62
N LEU A 964 -8.82 50.72 -0.22
CA LEU A 964 -9.19 49.30 -0.16
C LEU A 964 -7.98 48.38 -0.40
N PHE A 965 -7.15 48.68 -1.41
CA PHE A 965 -5.91 47.93 -1.70
C PHE A 965 -4.91 47.97 -0.54
N LYS A 966 -4.70 49.16 0.05
CA LYS A 966 -3.85 49.34 1.24
C LYS A 966 -4.41 48.58 2.45
N ALA A 967 -5.70 48.69 2.71
CA ALA A 967 -6.37 48.05 3.84
C ALA A 967 -6.31 46.52 3.75
N GLU A 968 -6.59 45.93 2.57
CA GLU A 968 -6.46 44.48 2.36
C GLU A 968 -5.00 44.02 2.52
N THR A 969 -4.05 44.77 1.97
CA THR A 969 -2.61 44.45 2.06
C THR A 969 -2.11 44.51 3.50
N LYS A 970 -2.50 45.54 4.27
CA LYS A 970 -2.16 45.65 5.70
C LYS A 970 -2.84 44.56 6.53
N PHE A 971 -4.14 44.33 6.32
CA PHE A 971 -4.90 43.27 6.99
C PHE A 971 -4.19 41.91 6.85
N TRP A 972 -3.77 41.55 5.64
CA TRP A 972 -3.08 40.30 5.44
C TRP A 972 -1.69 40.25 6.06
N ASP A 973 -0.88 41.32 6.02
CA ASP A 973 0.45 41.30 6.66
C ASP A 973 0.35 41.18 8.19
N ASP A 974 -0.59 41.90 8.82
CA ASP A 974 -0.87 41.83 10.26
C ASP A 974 -1.35 40.42 10.67
N ILE A 975 -2.30 39.83 9.91
CA ILE A 975 -2.88 38.51 10.19
C ILE A 975 -1.88 37.37 9.95
N ILE A 976 -1.09 37.46 8.87
CA ILE A 976 -0.16 36.39 8.47
C ILE A 976 1.02 36.28 9.43
N GLU A 977 1.49 37.37 10.05
CA GLU A 977 2.43 37.27 11.17
C GLU A 977 1.85 36.42 12.32
N GLY A 978 0.59 36.69 12.70
CA GLY A 978 -0.14 35.91 13.70
C GLY A 978 -0.20 34.42 13.32
N PHE A 979 -0.57 34.11 12.08
CA PHE A 979 -0.67 32.74 11.59
C PHE A 979 0.69 32.02 11.54
N ILE A 980 1.75 32.69 11.07
CA ILE A 980 3.11 32.15 11.05
C ILE A 980 3.58 31.80 12.47
N ARG A 981 3.30 32.67 13.45
CA ARG A 981 3.69 32.51 14.86
C ARG A 981 2.89 31.41 15.56
N ILE A 982 1.56 31.49 15.52
CA ILE A 982 0.66 30.60 16.27
C ILE A 982 0.65 29.21 15.64
N PHE A 983 0.48 29.11 14.32
CA PHE A 983 0.39 27.85 13.58
C PHE A 983 1.76 27.33 13.12
N LYS A 984 2.84 28.06 13.44
CA LYS A 984 4.24 27.64 13.24
C LYS A 984 4.53 27.30 11.77
N TRP A 985 4.02 28.09 10.83
CA TRP A 985 4.10 27.80 9.39
C TRP A 985 5.54 27.60 8.88
N ARG A 986 6.55 28.27 9.45
CA ARG A 986 7.98 28.01 9.16
C ARG A 986 8.46 26.59 9.50
N LYS A 987 7.68 25.78 10.24
CA LYS A 987 7.95 24.35 10.51
C LYS A 987 7.26 23.42 9.52
N PHE A 988 6.36 23.93 8.67
CA PHE A 988 5.74 23.19 7.59
C PHE A 988 6.47 23.51 6.27
N LYS A 989 6.81 22.48 5.50
CA LYS A 989 7.38 22.63 4.15
C LYS A 989 6.28 22.92 3.14
N LEU A 990 5.65 24.09 3.27
CA LEU A 990 4.77 24.64 2.26
C LEU A 990 5.59 24.87 0.99
N ARG A 991 5.13 24.41 -0.18
CA ARG A 991 5.74 24.73 -1.48
C ARG A 991 4.68 25.33 -2.39
N ASN A 992 3.57 24.59 -2.54
CA ASN A 992 2.43 24.97 -3.35
C ASN A 992 1.30 25.44 -2.43
N VAL A 993 0.98 26.72 -2.46
CA VAL A 993 -0.16 27.31 -1.77
C VAL A 993 -1.20 27.77 -2.79
N MET A 994 -2.47 27.68 -2.45
CA MET A 994 -3.56 28.28 -3.23
C MET A 994 -4.35 29.21 -2.33
N ASP A 995 -4.57 30.44 -2.80
CA ASP A 995 -5.57 31.34 -2.24
C ASP A 995 -6.80 31.32 -3.15
N MET A 996 -7.88 30.72 -2.69
CA MET A 996 -9.08 30.42 -3.47
C MET A 996 -9.96 31.65 -3.72
N ARG A 997 -9.72 32.76 -3.00
CA ARG A 997 -10.43 34.03 -3.17
C ARG A 997 -9.48 35.18 -2.84
N ALA A 998 -8.61 35.48 -3.80
CA ALA A 998 -7.40 36.27 -3.56
C ALA A 998 -7.61 37.77 -3.28
N GLY A 999 -8.77 38.35 -3.62
CA GLY A 999 -8.96 39.81 -3.54
C GLY A 999 -7.95 40.53 -4.44
N PHE A 1000 -7.18 41.47 -3.90
CA PHE A 1000 -6.04 42.10 -4.59
C PHE A 1000 -4.73 41.32 -4.43
N GLY A 1001 -4.74 40.10 -3.92
CA GLY A 1001 -3.56 39.25 -3.70
C GLY A 1001 -2.79 39.55 -2.41
N GLY A 1002 -3.39 40.23 -1.43
CA GLY A 1002 -2.71 40.65 -0.21
C GLY A 1002 -2.16 39.48 0.63
N PHE A 1003 -2.82 38.32 0.64
CA PHE A 1003 -2.37 37.10 1.32
C PHE A 1003 -1.02 36.61 0.76
N ALA A 1004 -0.88 36.55 -0.57
CA ALA A 1004 0.38 36.18 -1.23
C ALA A 1004 1.46 37.24 -1.03
N ALA A 1005 1.10 38.52 -1.04
CA ALA A 1005 2.02 39.61 -0.74
C ALA A 1005 2.61 39.51 0.68
N ALA A 1006 1.77 39.22 1.68
CA ALA A 1006 2.21 39.00 3.06
C ALA A 1006 3.14 37.78 3.19
N LEU A 1007 2.85 36.66 2.53
CA LEU A 1007 3.72 35.47 2.53
C LEU A 1007 5.12 35.77 1.95
N ILE A 1008 5.20 36.54 0.87
CA ILE A 1008 6.45 36.98 0.25
C ILE A 1008 7.19 37.98 1.16
N ASN A 1009 6.49 39.00 1.67
CA ASN A 1009 7.05 40.01 2.58
C ASN A 1009 7.68 39.36 3.83
N ARG A 1010 6.99 38.36 4.40
CA ARG A 1010 7.49 37.59 5.54
C ARG A 1010 8.46 36.46 5.15
N LYS A 1011 8.89 36.37 3.89
CA LYS A 1011 9.87 35.39 3.37
C LYS A 1011 9.52 33.95 3.76
N LEU A 1012 8.41 33.44 3.26
CA LEU A 1012 8.12 32.00 3.23
C LEU A 1012 8.53 31.42 1.87
N ASP A 1013 9.14 30.24 1.91
CA ASP A 1013 9.69 29.50 0.76
C ASP A 1013 8.57 28.75 0.01
N CYS A 1014 7.58 29.49 -0.51
CA CYS A 1014 6.44 28.95 -1.23
C CYS A 1014 5.90 29.93 -2.29
N TRP A 1015 5.19 29.39 -3.29
CA TRP A 1015 4.44 30.18 -4.26
C TRP A 1015 2.93 30.04 -4.02
N VAL A 1016 2.16 31.04 -4.46
CA VAL A 1016 0.70 31.09 -4.29
C VAL A 1016 0.02 31.15 -5.66
N MET A 1017 -0.93 30.24 -5.91
CA MET A 1017 -1.95 30.40 -6.95
C MET A 1017 -3.04 31.32 -6.41
N ASN A 1018 -3.13 32.56 -6.89
CA ASN A 1018 -4.14 33.53 -6.49
C ASN A 1018 -5.39 33.38 -7.40
N VAL A 1019 -6.44 32.74 -6.89
CA VAL A 1019 -7.67 32.51 -7.66
C VAL A 1019 -8.64 33.68 -7.48
N VAL A 1020 -9.14 34.20 -8.60
CA VAL A 1020 -10.20 35.21 -8.65
C VAL A 1020 -11.49 34.50 -9.07
N PRO A 1021 -12.50 34.41 -8.18
CA PRO A 1021 -13.77 33.79 -8.54
C PRO A 1021 -14.52 34.64 -9.57
N VAL A 1022 -15.10 34.01 -10.59
CA VAL A 1022 -15.88 34.71 -11.64
C VAL A 1022 -17.21 35.30 -11.14
N SER A 1023 -17.56 35.06 -9.87
CA SER A 1023 -18.68 35.69 -9.18
C SER A 1023 -18.37 37.09 -8.60
N GLU A 1024 -17.12 37.56 -8.76
CA GLU A 1024 -16.59 38.77 -8.13
C GLU A 1024 -15.91 39.72 -9.14
N PRO A 1025 -15.70 41.00 -8.78
CA PRO A 1025 -14.90 41.93 -9.56
C PRO A 1025 -13.56 41.34 -10.03
N ASN A 1026 -13.25 41.51 -11.32
CA ASN A 1026 -12.04 41.01 -11.94
C ASN A 1026 -10.79 41.78 -11.44
N THR A 1027 -10.24 41.36 -10.29
CA THR A 1027 -9.00 41.88 -9.69
C THR A 1027 -7.75 41.26 -10.29
N LEU A 1028 -7.88 40.31 -11.22
CA LEU A 1028 -6.76 39.55 -11.76
C LEU A 1028 -5.68 40.42 -12.44
N PRO A 1029 -6.02 41.51 -13.18
CA PRO A 1029 -5.05 42.51 -13.65
C PRO A 1029 -4.16 43.10 -12.53
N VAL A 1030 -4.76 43.37 -11.37
CA VAL A 1030 -4.07 43.95 -10.20
C VAL A 1030 -3.10 42.94 -9.58
N ILE A 1031 -3.51 41.67 -9.46
CA ILE A 1031 -2.66 40.57 -8.95
C ILE A 1031 -1.40 40.42 -9.81
N TYR A 1032 -1.54 40.40 -11.13
CA TYR A 1032 -0.39 40.30 -12.03
C TYR A 1032 0.52 41.55 -11.97
N ASP A 1033 -0.04 42.76 -11.88
CA ASP A 1033 0.74 43.99 -11.73
C ASP A 1033 1.54 44.05 -10.42
N ARG A 1034 1.05 43.41 -9.34
CA ARG A 1034 1.83 43.20 -8.10
C ARG A 1034 3.01 42.23 -8.25
N GLY A 1035 3.17 41.56 -9.39
CA GLY A 1035 4.19 40.53 -9.59
C GLY A 1035 3.86 39.18 -8.95
N LEU A 1036 2.56 38.84 -8.89
CA LEU A 1036 2.02 37.58 -8.39
C LEU A 1036 1.46 36.72 -9.54
N LEU A 1037 1.30 35.42 -9.30
CA LEU A 1037 0.59 34.51 -10.21
C LEU A 1037 -0.86 34.33 -9.77
N GLY A 1038 -1.78 34.32 -10.73
CA GLY A 1038 -3.19 34.04 -10.47
C GLY A 1038 -3.96 33.51 -11.67
N VAL A 1039 -5.21 33.15 -11.43
CA VAL A 1039 -6.12 32.60 -12.45
C VAL A 1039 -7.58 32.96 -12.17
N ALA A 1040 -8.38 33.15 -13.21
CA ALA A 1040 -9.84 33.23 -13.09
C ALA A 1040 -10.43 31.83 -13.02
N HIS A 1041 -11.41 31.59 -12.14
CA HIS A 1041 -12.05 30.28 -12.02
C HIS A 1041 -13.50 30.38 -11.51
N ASP A 1042 -14.38 29.53 -12.01
CA ASP A 1042 -15.66 29.26 -11.38
C ASP A 1042 -15.56 28.06 -10.42
N TRP A 1043 -15.67 28.30 -9.12
CA TRP A 1043 -15.66 27.25 -8.10
C TRP A 1043 -16.88 26.32 -8.14
N CYS A 1044 -17.87 26.62 -8.99
CA CYS A 1044 -18.94 25.69 -9.34
C CYS A 1044 -18.49 24.59 -10.34
N GLU A 1045 -17.27 24.69 -10.88
CA GLU A 1045 -16.64 23.73 -11.79
C GLU A 1045 -15.32 23.16 -11.19
N PRO A 1046 -14.80 22.02 -11.69
CA PRO A 1046 -13.53 21.47 -11.20
C PRO A 1046 -12.30 22.29 -11.67
N PHE A 1047 -11.24 22.34 -10.87
CA PHE A 1047 -10.03 23.10 -11.18
C PHE A 1047 -9.05 22.33 -12.07
N ASP A 1048 -8.45 22.98 -13.09
CA ASP A 1048 -7.51 22.35 -14.04
C ASP A 1048 -6.10 22.08 -13.48
N THR A 1049 -6.05 21.19 -12.49
CA THR A 1049 -4.82 20.70 -11.86
C THR A 1049 -4.90 19.21 -11.54
N TYR A 1050 -3.74 18.61 -11.24
CA TYR A 1050 -3.64 17.22 -10.81
C TYR A 1050 -4.12 17.06 -9.35
N PRO A 1051 -4.69 15.91 -8.97
CA PRO A 1051 -5.06 15.66 -7.57
C PRO A 1051 -3.85 15.65 -6.62
N ARG A 1052 -4.05 16.11 -5.37
CA ARG A 1052 -3.04 16.12 -4.29
C ARG A 1052 -1.79 16.95 -4.62
N THR A 1053 -1.96 18.13 -5.20
CA THR A 1053 -0.89 19.03 -5.66
C THR A 1053 -0.56 20.14 -4.67
N TYR A 1054 -1.51 20.65 -3.89
CA TYR A 1054 -1.29 21.78 -2.97
C TYR A 1054 -0.98 21.32 -1.54
N ASP A 1055 -0.07 22.02 -0.86
CA ASP A 1055 0.29 21.79 0.56
C ASP A 1055 -0.66 22.53 1.52
N LEU A 1056 -1.14 23.71 1.09
CA LEU A 1056 -2.08 24.55 1.83
C LEU A 1056 -3.11 25.19 0.89
N LEU A 1057 -4.39 25.11 1.27
CA LEU A 1057 -5.48 25.90 0.70
C LEU A 1057 -5.88 27.02 1.67
N HIS A 1058 -6.13 28.21 1.15
CA HIS A 1058 -6.67 29.36 1.86
C HIS A 1058 -7.97 29.80 1.20
N ALA A 1059 -9.02 30.08 1.97
CA ALA A 1059 -10.32 30.47 1.44
C ALA A 1059 -11.01 31.46 2.38
N PHE A 1060 -10.91 32.77 2.10
CA PHE A 1060 -11.45 33.82 2.96
C PHE A 1060 -12.67 34.51 2.33
N GLY A 1061 -13.86 34.30 2.89
CA GLY A 1061 -15.16 34.80 2.42
C GLY A 1061 -15.71 34.08 1.18
N LEU A 1062 -15.06 33.00 0.74
CA LEU A 1062 -15.40 32.26 -0.48
C LEU A 1062 -16.81 31.67 -0.42
N PHE A 1063 -17.13 30.98 0.67
CA PHE A 1063 -18.35 30.19 0.75
C PHE A 1063 -19.58 31.07 0.95
N SER A 1064 -19.47 32.21 1.65
CA SER A 1064 -20.52 33.24 1.66
C SER A 1064 -20.89 33.81 0.28
N LYS A 1065 -19.98 33.72 -0.70
CA LYS A 1065 -20.21 34.15 -2.08
C LYS A 1065 -20.74 32.98 -2.92
N GLU A 1066 -19.97 31.91 -3.07
CA GLU A 1066 -20.30 30.84 -4.02
C GLU A 1066 -21.48 29.97 -3.62
N ARG A 1067 -21.86 29.91 -2.32
CA ARG A 1067 -23.08 29.18 -1.90
C ARG A 1067 -24.38 29.76 -2.45
N LYS A 1068 -24.33 30.94 -3.11
CA LYS A 1068 -25.45 31.52 -3.87
C LYS A 1068 -25.57 30.96 -5.30
N ARG A 1069 -24.52 30.29 -5.80
CA ARG A 1069 -24.37 29.83 -7.19
C ARG A 1069 -24.30 28.30 -7.28
N CYS A 1070 -23.66 27.65 -6.31
CA CYS A 1070 -23.52 26.19 -6.26
C CYS A 1070 -23.38 25.65 -4.83
N ASN A 1071 -23.47 24.33 -4.68
CA ASN A 1071 -23.42 23.64 -3.38
C ASN A 1071 -22.01 23.68 -2.77
N VAL A 1072 -21.92 24.13 -1.50
CA VAL A 1072 -20.70 24.15 -0.66
C VAL A 1072 -19.95 22.81 -0.69
N SER A 1073 -20.66 21.68 -0.71
CA SER A 1073 -20.08 20.34 -0.78
C SER A 1073 -19.27 20.09 -2.05
N SER A 1074 -19.64 20.68 -3.19
CA SER A 1074 -18.90 20.53 -4.46
C SER A 1074 -17.53 21.18 -4.36
N ILE A 1075 -17.49 22.41 -3.83
CA ILE A 1075 -16.25 23.17 -3.58
C ILE A 1075 -15.36 22.39 -2.60
N LEU A 1076 -15.93 21.83 -1.52
CA LEU A 1076 -15.17 21.05 -0.55
C LEU A 1076 -14.64 19.73 -1.11
N LEU A 1077 -15.42 19.01 -1.93
CA LEU A 1077 -14.94 17.81 -2.64
C LEU A 1077 -13.79 18.13 -3.59
N GLU A 1078 -13.83 19.29 -4.26
CA GLU A 1078 -12.75 19.76 -5.12
C GLU A 1078 -11.51 20.17 -4.31
N MET A 1079 -11.70 20.84 -3.17
CA MET A 1079 -10.63 21.09 -2.19
C MET A 1079 -9.99 19.78 -1.71
N ASP A 1080 -10.75 18.71 -1.48
CA ASP A 1080 -10.15 17.39 -1.20
C ASP A 1080 -9.39 16.86 -2.43
N ARG A 1081 -9.94 16.93 -3.63
CA ARG A 1081 -9.25 16.45 -4.84
C ARG A 1081 -7.86 17.07 -4.97
N ILE A 1082 -7.73 18.39 -4.78
CA ILE A 1082 -6.46 19.12 -4.98
C ILE A 1082 -5.52 19.12 -3.76
N LEU A 1083 -6.03 19.02 -2.52
CA LEU A 1083 -5.21 19.06 -1.31
C LEU A 1083 -4.44 17.74 -1.06
N ARG A 1084 -3.14 17.87 -0.78
CA ARG A 1084 -2.27 16.75 -0.38
C ARG A 1084 -2.78 16.07 0.90
N PRO A 1085 -2.66 14.73 1.04
CA PRO A 1085 -2.81 14.07 2.33
C PRO A 1085 -1.82 14.68 3.34
N GLY A 1086 -2.28 15.03 4.53
CA GLY A 1086 -1.49 15.78 5.53
C GLY A 1086 -1.35 17.29 5.24
N GLY A 1087 -1.89 17.78 4.13
CA GLY A 1087 -2.01 19.21 3.83
C GLY A 1087 -3.11 19.90 4.66
N LYS A 1088 -3.13 21.23 4.62
CA LYS A 1088 -4.01 22.07 5.45
C LYS A 1088 -5.00 22.88 4.60
N ALA A 1089 -6.17 23.16 5.16
CA ALA A 1089 -7.04 24.23 4.69
C ALA A 1089 -7.27 25.26 5.80
N TYR A 1090 -7.24 26.54 5.43
CA TYR A 1090 -7.54 27.69 6.28
C TYR A 1090 -8.73 28.42 5.68
N ILE A 1091 -9.91 28.18 6.24
CA ILE A 1091 -11.18 28.68 5.73
C ILE A 1091 -11.70 29.74 6.70
N GLY A 1092 -11.84 30.99 6.26
CA GLY A 1092 -12.38 32.07 7.08
C GLY A 1092 -13.65 32.63 6.48
N ASP A 1093 -14.77 32.56 7.20
CA ASP A 1093 -16.08 32.99 6.70
C ASP A 1093 -16.99 33.40 7.88
N ARG A 1094 -18.24 33.76 7.61
CA ARG A 1094 -19.25 34.02 8.65
C ARG A 1094 -19.44 32.80 9.56
N LYS A 1095 -19.76 33.04 10.83
CA LYS A 1095 -19.89 31.99 11.86
C LYS A 1095 -20.83 30.85 11.44
N GLU A 1096 -21.98 31.17 10.84
CA GLU A 1096 -22.96 30.19 10.35
C GLU A 1096 -22.41 29.32 9.22
N VAL A 1097 -21.71 29.95 8.25
CA VAL A 1097 -21.08 29.29 7.10
C VAL A 1097 -19.91 28.41 7.54
N ILE A 1098 -19.16 28.84 8.55
CA ILE A 1098 -18.08 28.04 9.15
C ILE A 1098 -18.60 26.79 9.88
N GLN A 1099 -19.80 26.84 10.47
CA GLN A 1099 -20.44 25.68 11.07
C GLN A 1099 -20.89 24.67 10.00
N GLU A 1100 -21.58 25.15 8.95
CA GLU A 1100 -21.96 24.36 7.75
C GLU A 1100 -20.75 23.63 7.14
N ILE A 1101 -19.64 24.35 6.94
CA ILE A 1101 -18.40 23.77 6.40
C ILE A 1101 -17.74 22.80 7.38
N LYS A 1102 -17.79 23.06 8.69
CA LYS A 1102 -17.24 22.13 9.68
C LYS A 1102 -17.96 20.78 9.63
N GLU A 1103 -19.28 20.77 9.57
CA GLU A 1103 -20.09 19.55 9.51
C GLU A 1103 -19.77 18.73 8.25
N ILE A 1104 -19.68 19.39 7.08
CA ILE A 1104 -19.31 18.72 5.82
C ILE A 1104 -17.85 18.22 5.87
N THR A 1105 -16.90 19.01 6.40
CA THR A 1105 -15.48 18.61 6.45
C THR A 1105 -15.21 17.51 7.49
N ASP A 1106 -15.90 17.49 8.63
CA ASP A 1106 -15.85 16.39 9.59
C ASP A 1106 -16.45 15.11 8.99
N ALA A 1107 -17.54 15.19 8.22
CA ALA A 1107 -18.10 14.06 7.47
C ALA A 1107 -17.15 13.55 6.36
N MET A 1108 -16.41 14.47 5.73
CA MET A 1108 -15.26 14.19 4.87
C MET A 1108 -13.99 13.80 5.66
N GLY A 1109 -14.08 13.53 6.97
CA GLY A 1109 -13.00 13.04 7.82
C GLY A 1109 -11.75 13.94 7.91
N TRP A 1110 -11.87 15.21 7.50
CA TRP A 1110 -10.88 16.23 7.83
C TRP A 1110 -11.00 16.55 9.33
N ARG A 1111 -9.91 16.99 9.96
CA ARG A 1111 -9.95 17.42 11.37
C ARG A 1111 -10.09 18.93 11.44
N GLY A 1112 -11.34 19.41 11.52
CA GLY A 1112 -11.68 20.83 11.58
C GLY A 1112 -11.69 21.40 13.02
N THR A 1113 -10.83 22.39 13.29
CA THR A 1113 -10.84 23.20 14.53
C THR A 1113 -11.24 24.63 14.22
N ILE A 1114 -12.34 25.12 14.82
CA ILE A 1114 -12.74 26.53 14.71
C ILE A 1114 -11.87 27.39 15.63
N ARG A 1115 -11.51 28.59 15.17
CA ARG A 1115 -10.78 29.63 15.89
C ARG A 1115 -11.47 30.98 15.71
N ASP A 1116 -11.34 31.82 16.72
CA ASP A 1116 -11.72 33.23 16.65
C ASP A 1116 -10.74 34.02 15.76
N THR A 1117 -11.23 35.12 15.18
CA THR A 1117 -10.38 36.13 14.54
C THR A 1117 -9.78 37.05 15.62
N ALA A 1118 -8.96 38.03 15.21
CA ALA A 1118 -8.45 39.06 16.12
C ALA A 1118 -9.57 39.94 16.74
N GLU A 1119 -10.79 39.90 16.20
CA GLU A 1119 -12.00 40.53 16.74
C GLU A 1119 -12.59 39.76 17.97
N GLY A 1120 -12.09 38.56 18.27
CA GLY A 1120 -12.42 37.82 19.49
C GLY A 1120 -13.67 36.91 19.42
N PRO A 1121 -14.18 36.45 20.58
CA PRO A 1121 -15.22 35.41 20.64
C PRO A 1121 -16.57 35.86 20.07
N TYR A 1122 -16.87 37.16 20.11
CA TYR A 1122 -18.11 37.73 19.56
C TYR A 1122 -18.03 38.11 18.07
N ALA A 1123 -16.89 37.88 17.41
CA ALA A 1123 -16.69 38.18 15.99
C ALA A 1123 -17.73 37.49 15.09
N SER A 1124 -18.23 38.24 14.09
CA SER A 1124 -19.17 37.74 13.07
C SER A 1124 -18.55 36.70 12.13
N ARG A 1125 -17.21 36.69 12.03
CA ARG A 1125 -16.43 35.74 11.26
C ARG A 1125 -15.61 34.83 12.16
N LYS A 1126 -15.33 33.62 11.68
CA LYS A 1126 -14.49 32.62 12.35
C LYS A 1126 -13.53 31.99 11.33
N VAL A 1127 -12.48 31.35 11.81
CA VAL A 1127 -11.50 30.62 10.97
C VAL A 1127 -11.56 29.14 11.32
N LEU A 1128 -12.00 28.31 10.38
CA LEU A 1128 -11.87 26.87 10.44
C LEU A 1128 -10.50 26.45 9.90
N MET A 1129 -9.73 25.78 10.77
CA MET A 1129 -8.48 25.13 10.40
C MET A 1129 -8.73 23.64 10.19
N CYS A 1130 -8.55 23.14 8.98
CA CYS A 1130 -8.69 21.71 8.68
C CYS A 1130 -7.33 21.06 8.40
N ASP A 1131 -7.04 19.96 9.08
CA ASP A 1131 -6.01 19.01 8.64
C ASP A 1131 -6.64 17.90 7.79
N LYS A 1132 -6.22 17.77 6.54
CA LYS A 1132 -6.59 16.62 5.71
C LYS A 1132 -5.83 15.37 6.19
N PRO A 1133 -6.48 14.22 6.45
CA PRO A 1133 -5.79 13.02 6.92
C PRO A 1133 -4.82 12.44 5.89
N MET A 1134 -3.82 11.69 6.37
CA MET A 1134 -2.84 10.96 5.54
C MET A 1134 -3.42 9.69 4.87
N SER A 1135 -4.71 9.42 5.09
CA SER A 1135 -5.48 8.29 4.58
C SER A 1135 -6.95 8.73 4.46
N PRO A 1136 -7.70 8.34 3.41
CA PRO A 1136 -9.05 8.84 3.17
C PRO A 1136 -10.07 8.27 4.18
N PRO A 1137 -11.21 8.94 4.40
CA PRO A 1137 -12.23 8.51 5.36
C PRO A 1137 -12.94 7.22 4.91
N LEU A 1138 -13.50 6.49 5.88
CA LEU A 1138 -14.30 5.29 5.60
C LEU A 1138 -15.62 5.59 4.87
N ALA A 1139 -16.21 6.78 5.07
CA ALA A 1139 -17.50 7.17 4.49
C ALA A 1139 -17.46 7.36 2.95
N ALA A 1140 -16.39 7.96 2.42
CA ALA A 1140 -16.24 8.30 1.00
C ALA A 1140 -16.15 7.09 0.04
N ARG A 1141 -16.29 5.86 0.54
CA ARG A 1141 -16.32 4.62 -0.25
C ARG A 1141 -17.71 4.22 -0.76
N ASN A 1142 -18.78 4.89 -0.33
CA ASN A 1142 -20.16 4.57 -0.70
C ASN A 1142 -20.84 5.62 -1.60
N ILE A 1143 -20.28 6.81 -1.79
CA ILE A 1143 -20.83 7.87 -2.66
C ILE A 1143 -19.91 8.09 -3.86
N LEU A 1144 -19.99 7.17 -4.83
CA LEU A 1144 -19.44 7.33 -6.18
C LEU A 1144 -20.23 6.39 -7.12
N PRO A 1145 -21.15 6.92 -7.95
CA PRO A 1145 -21.97 6.10 -8.83
C PRO A 1145 -21.15 5.26 -9.84
N ARG A 1146 -21.74 4.16 -10.32
CA ARG A 1146 -21.17 3.26 -11.34
C ARG A 1146 -21.12 3.95 -12.72
N ALA A 1147 -20.13 4.82 -12.96
CA ALA A 1147 -20.02 5.60 -14.19
C ALA A 1147 -18.69 5.45 -14.97
N VAL A 1148 -17.71 4.70 -14.47
CA VAL A 1148 -16.42 4.48 -15.19
C VAL A 1148 -16.00 3.00 -15.17
N GLN A 1149 -16.82 2.12 -15.75
CA GLN A 1149 -16.42 0.72 -15.99
C GLN A 1149 -17.09 0.05 -17.21
N ALA A 1150 -17.40 0.82 -18.26
CA ALA A 1150 -18.09 0.34 -19.47
C ALA A 1150 -17.39 0.65 -20.81
N GLN A 1151 -16.21 1.29 -20.82
CA GLN A 1151 -15.35 1.41 -22.01
C GLN A 1151 -13.87 1.36 -21.59
N GLY A 1152 -13.08 0.46 -22.19
CA GLY A 1152 -11.68 0.25 -21.78
C GLY A 1152 -11.01 -1.05 -22.23
N ARG A 1153 -11.53 -1.78 -23.22
CA ARG A 1153 -10.88 -3.01 -23.73
C ARG A 1153 -11.16 -3.32 -25.21
N ARG A 1154 -10.61 -2.48 -26.09
CA ARG A 1154 -10.29 -2.65 -27.53
C ARG A 1154 -9.90 -1.25 -28.04
N SER A 1155 -8.87 -1.02 -28.85
CA SER A 1155 -7.88 -1.92 -29.47
C SER A 1155 -6.46 -1.35 -29.30
N ARG A 1156 -5.43 -2.10 -29.71
CA ARG A 1156 -4.08 -1.57 -29.96
C ARG A 1156 -3.38 -2.40 -31.05
N HIS A 1157 -2.72 -1.68 -31.96
CA HIS A 1157 -1.95 -2.18 -33.11
C HIS A 1157 -2.82 -2.76 -34.25
N GLY A 1158 -2.55 -2.43 -35.52
CA GLY A 1158 -1.57 -1.47 -36.03
C GLY A 1158 -1.45 -1.51 -37.56
N VAL A 1159 -0.45 -0.80 -38.11
CA VAL A 1159 -0.17 -0.63 -39.56
C VAL A 1159 -1.20 0.29 -40.25
N ILE A 1160 -0.83 1.24 -41.11
CA ILE A 1160 0.53 1.70 -41.53
C ILE A 1160 1.04 2.79 -40.58
#